data_AF-A0A178J9E7-F1
#
_entry.id   AF-A0A178J9E7-F1
#
_cell.length_a   1.000
_cell.length_b   1.000
_cell.length_c   1.000
_cell.angle_alpha   90.00
_cell.angle_beta   90.00
_cell.angle_gamma   90.00
#
_symmetry.space_group_name_H-M   'P 1'
#
loop_
_entity.id
_entity.type
_entity.pdbx_description
1 polymer ?
#
loop_
_entity_poly.entity_id
_entity_poly.type
_entity_poly.pdbx_seq_one_letter_code
_entity_poly.pdbx_strand_id
1 'polypeptide(L)'
;MQMKQRQWALGKLAGACLVASLGSYAQASTQCEFNELSQGHLWVENIASAQSSCYRSWFNAPAEAAVSLYSEASLNQVAHMLSAEVNQYKGQDAQAIRIANLSEFIKAAYFARYATQEQYGYFSDELSRSIAKISDRFIRSQHATYLGREQVRAMSSMTLLVDSVKQLQVTMESMLTLLESFDRENSKNLQYVDGLNNLFRAMNGHIVRDAFYEELVQHPQYLQRLKQFVDSNLWTLGTDSEFLIYNAVRETGRLLAGRNESLNQQVMPFLESIMAQHKIGTQGEKLWLASAEMLMFYAPEKAEQLNIEGKKRQLERRLLVNRYECNGPAVIRSQNLTQQQSQQACEILGSTEADFHLVANTGQIPVKDDHNNKAEVVVWQDNNSYTTYSSFLFGNSTDNGGQYLEGTPSDENNVARFLAYRYSSEELSILNLEHEYVHYLDGRFNLYGGFGKTLSEGNIVWWLEGFAEYMHYKKGYQAAVDLIGDENYSLADILTTTYEHDLNRVYRWGYLAVRFLLEQHPSEVDSLLQFARSGDYVTWSREVELLGVHLNAEFATWLKVVSKQPDTEEGGGNGESGTTDKPQPQELLNIGLNQTMSFKADDYQEQLFYVDVPNGISEFSISITGDGDADLYASYEKVAHYYDYQVSEFQRGSEETIQFIAQSNGLVAPGRYYFSLAAREAFQNVEVVTFAKQQNQTHKPKDDLSPLLIENNKAKSLTVNERRYIGLHVEQPGTVRVWLTPKQQAQGEVDMYVGLEAWASENQYDFSTVSQGKHQYLEFNVEKTGYVHFTLKSSHLGSEIELFASY
;
A
#
# COMPACT_ATOMS: atom_id res chain seq x y z
N MET A 1 14.77 -32.43 -1.38
CA MET A 1 13.36 -32.33 -0.94
C MET A 1 12.60 -31.56 -2.03
N GLN A 2 11.45 -32.06 -2.51
CA GLN A 2 10.75 -31.41 -3.64
C GLN A 2 9.87 -30.26 -3.15
N MET A 3 10.34 -29.02 -3.29
CA MET A 3 9.47 -27.84 -3.12
C MET A 3 8.52 -27.72 -4.31
N LYS A 4 7.21 -27.68 -4.02
CA LYS A 4 6.17 -27.43 -5.01
C LYS A 4 6.20 -25.96 -5.42
N GLN A 5 5.98 -25.67 -6.70
CA GLN A 5 5.74 -24.31 -7.18
C GLN A 5 4.46 -23.77 -6.52
N ARG A 6 4.54 -22.61 -5.85
CA ARG A 6 3.34 -21.92 -5.32
C ARG A 6 2.54 -21.34 -6.49
N GLN A 7 1.30 -21.79 -6.63
CA GLN A 7 0.31 -21.18 -7.51
C GLN A 7 -0.26 -19.95 -6.81
N TRP A 8 -0.28 -18.80 -7.47
CA TRP A 8 -1.04 -17.64 -7.00
C TRP A 8 -2.50 -17.77 -7.45
N ALA A 9 -3.44 -17.58 -6.53
CA ALA A 9 -4.88 -17.80 -6.76
C ALA A 9 -5.65 -16.48 -6.95
N LEU A 10 -6.84 -16.56 -7.55
CA LEU A 10 -7.67 -15.42 -7.95
C LEU A 10 -9.04 -15.40 -7.23
N GLY A 11 -9.45 -14.22 -6.74
CA GLY A 11 -10.80 -13.87 -6.24
C GLY A 11 -10.86 -12.36 -5.96
N LYS A 12 -11.76 -11.47 -6.44
CA LYS A 12 -13.16 -11.52 -6.97
C LYS A 12 -14.20 -11.96 -5.91
N LEU A 13 -15.35 -11.31 -5.67
CA LEU A 13 -16.12 -10.14 -6.22
C LEU A 13 -16.76 -9.36 -5.02
N ALA A 14 -17.22 -8.09 -5.04
CA ALA A 14 -18.09 -7.25 -5.90
C ALA A 14 -19.63 -7.46 -5.76
N GLY A 15 -20.38 -6.35 -5.56
CA GLY A 15 -21.86 -6.24 -5.54
C GLY A 15 -22.37 -5.30 -4.41
N ALA A 16 -23.42 -4.48 -4.53
CA ALA A 16 -24.39 -4.12 -5.60
C ALA A 16 -24.86 -2.64 -5.38
N CYS A 17 -25.09 -1.78 -6.38
CA CYS A 17 -26.24 -1.67 -7.33
C CYS A 17 -27.62 -1.49 -6.65
N LEU A 18 -28.56 -0.61 -7.05
CA LEU A 18 -28.73 0.43 -8.11
C LEU A 18 -29.83 1.45 -7.58
N VAL A 19 -30.53 2.38 -8.28
CA VAL A 19 -30.86 2.69 -9.69
C VAL A 19 -31.32 4.18 -9.85
N ALA A 20 -31.05 4.82 -11.01
CA ALA A 20 -31.85 5.89 -11.70
C ALA A 20 -32.24 7.24 -11.01
N SER A 21 -32.56 8.35 -11.69
CA SER A 21 -32.22 8.97 -13.00
C SER A 21 -32.86 10.39 -13.05
N LEU A 22 -32.25 11.50 -13.50
CA LEU A 22 -32.11 12.08 -14.86
C LEU A 22 -31.76 13.60 -14.67
N GLY A 23 -31.04 14.31 -15.55
CA GLY A 23 -30.90 15.79 -15.36
C GLY A 23 -29.93 16.69 -16.16
N SER A 24 -29.04 16.16 -17.00
CA SER A 24 -28.31 16.85 -18.10
C SER A 24 -27.92 18.35 -17.98
N TYR A 25 -26.66 18.68 -17.63
CA TYR A 25 -25.60 19.12 -18.59
C TYR A 25 -24.34 19.76 -17.94
N ALA A 26 -23.21 19.58 -18.62
CA ALA A 26 -21.99 20.42 -18.59
C ALA A 26 -21.04 20.37 -17.36
N GLN A 27 -20.47 19.18 -17.10
CA GLN A 27 -19.02 19.05 -16.86
C GLN A 27 -18.44 18.14 -17.95
N ALA A 28 -17.15 18.32 -18.29
CA ALA A 28 -16.46 17.42 -19.21
C ALA A 28 -15.96 16.20 -18.42
N SER A 29 -16.58 15.04 -18.61
CA SER A 29 -16.05 13.80 -18.01
C SER A 29 -14.73 13.41 -18.67
N THR A 30 -13.84 12.81 -17.88
CA THR A 30 -12.59 12.21 -18.36
C THR A 30 -12.90 10.89 -19.07
N GLN A 31 -13.37 10.98 -20.33
CA GLN A 31 -13.90 9.88 -21.18
C GLN A 31 -12.88 8.76 -21.54
N CYS A 32 -11.90 8.49 -20.67
CA CYS A 32 -10.94 7.41 -20.74
C CYS A 32 -11.20 6.29 -19.72
N GLU A 33 -12.20 6.39 -18.83
CA GLU A 33 -12.61 5.27 -17.96
C GLU A 33 -13.07 4.06 -18.80
N PHE A 34 -12.81 2.83 -18.36
CA PHE A 34 -13.10 1.62 -19.15
C PHE A 34 -14.58 1.54 -19.58
N ASN A 35 -15.49 1.86 -18.67
CA ASN A 35 -16.93 1.85 -18.92
C ASN A 35 -17.36 2.94 -19.92
N GLU A 36 -16.74 4.12 -19.89
CA GLU A 36 -17.01 5.19 -20.87
C GLU A 36 -16.42 4.86 -22.24
N LEU A 37 -15.19 4.35 -22.30
CA LEU A 37 -14.55 3.85 -23.52
C LEU A 37 -15.39 2.77 -24.20
N SER A 38 -16.02 1.88 -23.43
CA SER A 38 -16.87 0.80 -23.98
C SER A 38 -18.13 1.30 -24.70
N GLN A 39 -18.51 2.55 -24.49
CA GLN A 39 -19.69 3.20 -25.06
C GLN A 39 -19.33 4.30 -26.08
N GLY A 40 -18.06 4.71 -26.15
CA GLY A 40 -17.58 5.83 -26.95
C GLY A 40 -17.19 5.48 -28.38
N HIS A 41 -17.64 6.27 -29.36
CA HIS A 41 -17.26 6.09 -30.77
C HIS A 41 -15.82 6.52 -31.12
N LEU A 42 -15.15 7.29 -30.24
CA LEU A 42 -13.76 7.75 -30.41
C LEU A 42 -12.80 7.11 -29.40
N TRP A 43 -13.15 5.95 -28.85
CA TRP A 43 -12.46 5.31 -27.72
C TRP A 43 -10.93 5.17 -27.90
N VAL A 44 -10.41 4.87 -29.10
CA VAL A 44 -8.95 4.78 -29.34
C VAL A 44 -8.24 6.12 -29.15
N GLU A 45 -8.87 7.22 -29.59
CA GLU A 45 -8.34 8.58 -29.43
C GLU A 45 -8.46 9.04 -27.97
N ASN A 46 -9.57 8.70 -27.30
CA ASN A 46 -9.75 8.96 -25.87
C ASN A 46 -8.71 8.22 -24.99
N ILE A 47 -8.26 7.02 -25.41
CA ILE A 47 -7.10 6.34 -24.80
C ILE A 47 -5.84 7.17 -25.06
N ALA A 48 -5.55 7.55 -26.30
CA ALA A 48 -4.35 8.32 -26.62
C ALA A 48 -4.26 9.64 -25.84
N SER A 49 -5.39 10.34 -25.65
CA SER A 49 -5.48 11.58 -24.85
C SER A 49 -5.79 11.36 -23.35
N ALA A 50 -5.68 10.14 -22.82
CA ALA A 50 -6.04 9.83 -21.44
C ALA A 50 -5.16 10.53 -20.40
N GLN A 51 -5.70 10.67 -19.19
CA GLN A 51 -4.97 11.00 -17.98
C GLN A 51 -4.58 9.70 -17.25
N SER A 52 -3.51 9.73 -16.45
CA SER A 52 -3.02 8.58 -15.68
C SER A 52 -4.04 8.04 -14.66
N SER A 53 -4.98 8.86 -14.21
CA SER A 53 -6.12 8.44 -13.37
C SER A 53 -6.91 7.27 -13.98
N CYS A 54 -7.17 7.31 -15.30
CA CYS A 54 -7.91 6.29 -16.03
C CYS A 54 -7.20 4.92 -16.05
N TYR A 55 -5.89 4.85 -15.75
CA TYR A 55 -5.15 3.58 -15.75
C TYR A 55 -5.73 2.58 -14.74
N ARG A 56 -6.17 3.03 -13.56
CA ARG A 56 -6.77 2.15 -12.54
C ARG A 56 -8.02 1.45 -13.08
N SER A 57 -8.82 2.16 -13.87
CA SER A 57 -10.02 1.63 -14.55
C SER A 57 -9.69 0.51 -15.54
N TRP A 58 -8.57 0.64 -16.25
CA TRP A 58 -8.10 -0.33 -17.24
C TRP A 58 -7.63 -1.62 -16.58
N PHE A 59 -6.72 -1.52 -15.60
CA PHE A 59 -6.21 -2.70 -14.89
C PHE A 59 -7.27 -3.43 -14.04
N ASN A 60 -8.36 -2.75 -13.66
CA ASN A 60 -9.50 -3.33 -12.94
C ASN A 60 -10.73 -3.58 -13.83
N ALA A 61 -10.56 -3.66 -15.15
CA ALA A 61 -11.66 -3.93 -16.08
C ALA A 61 -12.33 -5.29 -15.79
N PRO A 62 -13.66 -5.41 -15.97
CA PRO A 62 -14.40 -6.64 -15.70
C PRO A 62 -14.03 -7.77 -16.69
N ALA A 63 -14.36 -9.03 -16.37
CA ALA A 63 -13.94 -10.18 -17.18
C ALA A 63 -14.48 -10.12 -18.63
N GLU A 64 -15.66 -9.52 -18.79
CA GLU A 64 -16.35 -9.21 -20.05
C GLU A 64 -15.56 -8.26 -20.97
N ALA A 65 -14.52 -7.60 -20.45
CA ALA A 65 -13.54 -6.86 -21.25
C ALA A 65 -12.88 -7.75 -22.32
N ALA A 66 -12.65 -9.03 -22.00
CA ALA A 66 -11.95 -9.99 -22.87
C ALA A 66 -12.66 -10.27 -24.22
N VAL A 67 -13.95 -9.93 -24.34
CA VAL A 67 -14.75 -10.03 -25.58
C VAL A 67 -15.17 -8.68 -26.15
N SER A 68 -14.75 -7.57 -25.53
CA SER A 68 -15.09 -6.20 -25.96
C SER A 68 -13.81 -5.38 -26.26
N LEU A 69 -13.44 -4.43 -25.39
CA LEU A 69 -12.26 -3.59 -25.61
C LEU A 69 -10.92 -4.35 -25.52
N TYR A 70 -10.87 -5.45 -24.77
CA TYR A 70 -9.72 -6.36 -24.70
C TYR A 70 -9.89 -7.61 -25.56
N SER A 71 -10.71 -7.53 -26.61
CA SER A 71 -10.67 -8.47 -27.73
C SER A 71 -9.50 -8.16 -28.67
N GLU A 72 -8.99 -9.17 -29.37
CA GLU A 72 -7.88 -9.01 -30.32
C GLU A 72 -8.21 -8.03 -31.46
N ALA A 73 -9.48 -7.96 -31.91
CA ALA A 73 -9.93 -7.00 -32.92
C ALA A 73 -9.88 -5.55 -32.43
N SER A 74 -10.10 -5.32 -31.13
CA SER A 74 -9.94 -4.00 -30.50
C SER A 74 -8.46 -3.67 -30.31
N LEU A 75 -7.64 -4.57 -29.77
CA LEU A 75 -6.21 -4.31 -29.55
C LEU A 75 -5.44 -4.07 -30.85
N ASN A 76 -5.82 -4.68 -31.98
CA ASN A 76 -5.26 -4.34 -33.28
C ASN A 76 -5.48 -2.86 -33.66
N GLN A 77 -6.62 -2.26 -33.30
CA GLN A 77 -6.88 -0.84 -33.56
C GLN A 77 -5.98 0.07 -32.69
N VAL A 78 -5.81 -0.27 -31.40
CA VAL A 78 -4.89 0.43 -30.49
C VAL A 78 -3.44 0.30 -30.98
N ALA A 79 -3.02 -0.91 -31.38
CA ALA A 79 -1.70 -1.16 -31.94
C ALA A 79 -1.47 -0.43 -33.28
N HIS A 80 -2.48 -0.29 -34.13
CA HIS A 80 -2.39 0.53 -35.35
C HIS A 80 -2.19 2.02 -35.04
N MET A 81 -2.88 2.58 -34.04
CA MET A 81 -2.65 3.97 -33.62
C MET A 81 -1.26 4.13 -32.99
N LEU A 82 -0.87 3.26 -32.05
CA LEU A 82 0.47 3.29 -31.43
C LEU A 82 1.59 3.18 -32.48
N SER A 83 1.42 2.33 -33.49
CA SER A 83 2.33 2.22 -34.64
C SER A 83 2.46 3.53 -35.41
N ALA A 84 1.36 4.26 -35.61
CA ALA A 84 1.35 5.55 -36.31
C ALA A 84 2.01 6.68 -35.50
N GLU A 85 1.80 6.72 -34.18
CA GLU A 85 2.46 7.67 -33.27
C GLU A 85 3.97 7.41 -33.22
N VAL A 86 4.39 6.15 -33.00
CA VAL A 86 5.81 5.75 -32.95
C VAL A 86 6.54 6.06 -34.26
N ASN A 87 5.91 5.80 -35.41
CA ASN A 87 6.51 6.13 -36.72
C ASN A 87 6.69 7.65 -36.93
N GLN A 88 5.90 8.49 -36.25
CA GLN A 88 5.96 9.95 -36.33
C GLN A 88 6.75 10.61 -35.18
N TYR A 89 7.15 9.85 -34.16
CA TYR A 89 7.76 10.36 -32.93
C TYR A 89 9.04 11.19 -33.18
N LYS A 90 9.12 12.37 -32.56
CA LYS A 90 10.24 13.32 -32.60
C LYS A 90 10.72 13.75 -31.21
N GLY A 91 10.34 13.00 -30.16
CA GLY A 91 10.68 13.36 -28.77
C GLY A 91 9.83 14.50 -28.19
N GLN A 92 8.65 14.78 -28.75
CA GLN A 92 7.74 15.81 -28.24
C GLN A 92 6.80 15.26 -27.16
N ASP A 93 6.57 16.01 -26.09
CA ASP A 93 5.78 15.61 -24.92
C ASP A 93 4.39 15.10 -25.31
N ALA A 94 3.68 15.83 -26.18
CA ALA A 94 2.35 15.46 -26.67
C ALA A 94 2.32 14.14 -27.45
N GLN A 95 3.41 13.76 -28.11
CA GLN A 95 3.53 12.44 -28.75
C GLN A 95 3.89 11.36 -27.71
N ALA A 96 4.77 11.70 -26.76
CA ALA A 96 5.22 10.79 -25.72
C ALA A 96 4.06 10.37 -24.79
N ILE A 97 3.20 11.31 -24.36
CA ILE A 97 1.96 11.05 -23.62
C ILE A 97 1.08 10.03 -24.36
N ARG A 98 0.84 10.23 -25.66
CA ARG A 98 0.00 9.35 -26.49
C ARG A 98 0.58 7.95 -26.62
N ILE A 99 1.89 7.85 -26.83
CA ILE A 99 2.63 6.58 -26.86
C ILE A 99 2.53 5.86 -25.51
N ALA A 100 2.74 6.55 -24.40
CA ALA A 100 2.62 6.00 -23.05
C ALA A 100 1.19 5.49 -22.77
N ASN A 101 0.16 6.29 -23.03
CA ASN A 101 -1.23 5.93 -22.78
C ASN A 101 -1.69 4.72 -23.61
N LEU A 102 -1.39 4.70 -24.92
CA LEU A 102 -1.73 3.58 -25.81
C LEU A 102 -0.97 2.31 -25.44
N SER A 103 0.30 2.44 -25.01
CA SER A 103 1.12 1.35 -24.48
C SER A 103 0.51 0.77 -23.19
N GLU A 104 0.10 1.63 -22.25
CA GLU A 104 -0.50 1.23 -20.98
C GLU A 104 -1.84 0.49 -21.16
N PHE A 105 -2.69 0.95 -22.07
CA PHE A 105 -3.95 0.26 -22.36
C PHE A 105 -3.73 -1.17 -22.87
N ILE A 106 -2.68 -1.39 -23.67
CA ILE A 106 -2.30 -2.74 -24.13
C ILE A 106 -1.73 -3.56 -22.96
N LYS A 107 -0.89 -2.98 -22.08
CA LYS A 107 -0.41 -3.65 -20.87
C LYS A 107 -1.55 -4.11 -19.96
N ALA A 108 -2.53 -3.23 -19.70
CA ALA A 108 -3.73 -3.54 -18.93
C ALA A 108 -4.56 -4.68 -19.57
N ALA A 109 -4.68 -4.70 -20.90
CA ALA A 109 -5.37 -5.76 -21.61
C ALA A 109 -4.67 -7.13 -21.49
N TYR A 110 -3.33 -7.16 -21.58
CA TYR A 110 -2.54 -8.39 -21.39
C TYR A 110 -2.53 -8.85 -19.91
N PHE A 111 -2.57 -7.92 -18.96
CA PHE A 111 -2.76 -8.22 -17.54
C PHE A 111 -4.13 -8.85 -17.26
N ALA A 112 -5.23 -8.20 -17.67
CA ALA A 112 -6.59 -8.71 -17.51
C ALA A 112 -6.80 -10.06 -18.23
N ARG A 113 -6.07 -10.30 -19.34
CA ARG A 113 -6.05 -11.57 -20.06
C ARG A 113 -5.50 -12.72 -19.21
N TYR A 114 -4.48 -12.50 -18.37
CA TYR A 114 -3.94 -13.55 -17.50
C TYR A 114 -5.00 -14.17 -16.58
N ALA A 115 -5.85 -13.33 -15.97
CA ALA A 115 -6.94 -13.74 -15.09
C ALA A 115 -8.17 -14.33 -15.82
N THR A 116 -8.14 -14.44 -17.16
CA THR A 116 -9.29 -14.81 -18.00
C THR A 116 -8.94 -15.76 -19.17
N GLN A 117 -7.67 -16.12 -19.34
CA GLN A 117 -7.14 -16.92 -20.46
C GLN A 117 -7.73 -18.34 -20.59
N GLU A 118 -8.15 -18.96 -19.49
CA GLU A 118 -8.80 -20.28 -19.52
C GLU A 118 -10.19 -20.23 -20.19
N GLN A 119 -10.91 -19.12 -20.05
CA GLN A 119 -12.26 -18.94 -20.57
C GLN A 119 -12.29 -18.39 -22.01
N TYR A 120 -11.36 -17.48 -22.34
CA TYR A 120 -11.37 -16.73 -23.60
C TYR A 120 -10.13 -16.95 -24.48
N GLY A 121 -9.26 -17.89 -24.11
CA GLY A 121 -7.98 -18.14 -24.79
C GLY A 121 -6.94 -17.03 -24.58
N TYR A 122 -5.72 -17.29 -25.05
CA TYR A 122 -4.63 -16.32 -25.12
C TYR A 122 -4.80 -15.36 -26.32
N PHE A 123 -4.17 -14.18 -26.26
CA PHE A 123 -3.96 -13.36 -27.45
C PHE A 123 -3.04 -14.07 -28.44
N SER A 124 -3.19 -13.77 -29.74
CA SER A 124 -2.38 -14.43 -30.76
C SER A 124 -0.91 -14.04 -30.68
N ASP A 125 -0.08 -14.98 -31.08
CA ASP A 125 1.37 -14.83 -31.19
C ASP A 125 1.74 -13.78 -32.26
N GLU A 126 0.87 -13.54 -33.26
CA GLU A 126 1.08 -12.51 -34.29
C GLU A 126 0.70 -11.10 -33.80
N LEU A 127 -0.40 -10.93 -33.05
CA LEU A 127 -0.69 -9.65 -32.37
C LEU A 127 0.48 -9.30 -31.44
N SER A 128 0.92 -10.26 -30.63
CA SER A 128 2.01 -10.09 -29.67
C SER A 128 3.32 -9.70 -30.36
N ARG A 129 3.70 -10.38 -31.45
CA ARG A 129 4.88 -10.01 -32.26
C ARG A 129 4.71 -8.70 -33.02
N SER A 130 3.50 -8.34 -33.44
CA SER A 130 3.21 -7.04 -34.06
C SER A 130 3.45 -5.89 -33.07
N ILE A 131 2.96 -6.02 -31.84
CA ILE A 131 3.19 -5.05 -30.77
C ILE A 131 4.69 -4.94 -30.43
N ALA A 132 5.39 -6.07 -30.28
CA ALA A 132 6.82 -6.07 -30.00
C ALA A 132 7.66 -5.39 -31.10
N LYS A 133 7.29 -5.56 -32.38
CA LYS A 133 7.88 -4.81 -33.51
C LYS A 133 7.60 -3.31 -33.45
N ILE A 134 6.56 -2.84 -32.75
CA ILE A 134 6.32 -1.41 -32.50
C ILE A 134 7.25 -0.91 -31.37
N SER A 135 7.40 -1.66 -30.28
CA SER A 135 8.40 -1.37 -29.25
C SER A 135 9.82 -1.31 -29.81
N ASP A 136 10.23 -2.28 -30.63
CA ASP A 136 11.57 -2.27 -31.28
C ASP A 136 11.81 -0.98 -32.10
N ARG A 137 10.83 -0.52 -32.89
CA ARG A 137 10.93 0.74 -33.64
C ARG A 137 10.98 1.98 -32.76
N PHE A 138 10.29 1.97 -31.61
CA PHE A 138 10.41 3.06 -30.63
C PHE A 138 11.81 3.06 -30.01
N ILE A 139 12.27 1.91 -29.51
CA ILE A 139 13.54 1.74 -28.78
C ILE A 139 14.75 2.07 -29.67
N ARG A 140 14.70 1.72 -30.97
CA ARG A 140 15.74 2.10 -31.95
C ARG A 140 15.73 3.58 -32.36
N SER A 141 14.80 4.38 -31.86
CA SER A 141 14.74 5.82 -32.15
C SER A 141 15.72 6.59 -31.28
N GLN A 142 16.44 7.55 -31.86
CA GLN A 142 17.26 8.54 -31.12
C GLN A 142 16.46 9.34 -30.06
N HIS A 143 15.13 9.28 -30.10
CA HIS A 143 14.22 9.96 -29.18
C HIS A 143 13.80 9.09 -27.99
N ALA A 144 14.26 7.82 -27.91
CA ALA A 144 14.04 6.94 -26.76
C ALA A 144 14.97 7.25 -25.58
N THR A 145 16.12 7.89 -25.84
CA THR A 145 17.12 8.28 -24.82
C THR A 145 16.91 9.71 -24.29
N TYR A 146 15.76 10.33 -24.57
CA TYR A 146 15.45 11.70 -24.13
C TYR A 146 14.97 11.70 -22.67
N LEU A 147 15.57 12.54 -21.82
CA LEU A 147 15.43 12.50 -20.36
C LEU A 147 14.26 13.35 -19.79
N GLY A 148 13.37 13.88 -20.63
CA GLY A 148 12.19 14.63 -20.19
C GLY A 148 11.10 13.70 -19.63
N ARG A 149 10.28 14.19 -18.67
CA ARG A 149 9.31 13.38 -17.90
C ARG A 149 8.46 12.47 -18.80
N GLU A 150 7.82 13.03 -19.82
CA GLU A 150 6.92 12.27 -20.70
C GLU A 150 7.68 11.33 -21.66
N GLN A 151 8.87 11.72 -22.11
CA GLN A 151 9.74 10.89 -22.95
C GLN A 151 10.24 9.65 -22.19
N VAL A 152 10.62 9.82 -20.92
CA VAL A 152 11.02 8.74 -20.01
C VAL A 152 9.83 7.83 -19.67
N ARG A 153 8.65 8.42 -19.38
CA ARG A 153 7.38 7.68 -19.19
C ARG A 153 7.03 6.84 -20.43
N ALA A 154 7.15 7.42 -21.63
CA ALA A 154 6.92 6.70 -22.88
C ALA A 154 7.94 5.57 -23.09
N MET A 155 9.23 5.82 -22.82
CA MET A 155 10.28 4.81 -22.90
C MET A 155 10.01 3.65 -21.94
N SER A 156 9.82 3.91 -20.65
CA SER A 156 9.58 2.87 -19.64
C SER A 156 8.30 2.07 -19.96
N SER A 157 7.22 2.73 -20.42
CA SER A 157 6.02 2.01 -20.85
C SER A 157 6.27 1.11 -22.06
N MET A 158 7.01 1.59 -23.07
CA MET A 158 7.31 0.84 -24.30
C MET A 158 8.31 -0.29 -24.10
N THR A 159 9.26 -0.17 -23.16
CA THR A 159 10.18 -1.26 -22.78
C THR A 159 9.51 -2.29 -21.88
N LEU A 160 8.65 -1.88 -20.94
CA LEU A 160 7.87 -2.81 -20.12
C LEU A 160 6.82 -3.59 -20.93
N LEU A 161 6.21 -2.97 -21.95
CA LEU A 161 5.24 -3.61 -22.85
C LEU A 161 5.82 -4.86 -23.55
N VAL A 162 7.14 -4.91 -23.79
CA VAL A 162 7.83 -6.10 -24.32
C VAL A 162 7.66 -7.31 -23.41
N ASP A 163 7.72 -7.10 -22.08
CA ASP A 163 7.45 -8.17 -21.13
C ASP A 163 5.97 -8.53 -21.10
N SER A 164 5.07 -7.54 -21.09
CA SER A 164 3.63 -7.79 -21.04
C SER A 164 3.13 -8.63 -22.22
N VAL A 165 3.66 -8.43 -23.43
CA VAL A 165 3.32 -9.26 -24.61
C VAL A 165 4.15 -10.54 -24.75
N LYS A 166 5.16 -10.73 -23.89
CA LYS A 166 6.09 -11.88 -23.86
C LYS A 166 6.78 -12.16 -25.20
N GLN A 167 7.46 -11.15 -25.76
CA GLN A 167 8.25 -11.28 -27.01
C GLN A 167 9.64 -10.61 -26.97
N LEU A 168 10.40 -10.72 -25.88
CA LEU A 168 11.75 -10.13 -25.74
C LEU A 168 12.71 -10.54 -26.86
N GLN A 169 12.57 -11.75 -27.42
CA GLN A 169 13.38 -12.20 -28.55
C GLN A 169 13.21 -11.33 -29.82
N VAL A 170 12.13 -10.53 -29.92
CA VAL A 170 11.93 -9.58 -31.02
C VAL A 170 12.69 -8.26 -30.80
N THR A 171 13.08 -7.96 -29.55
CA THR A 171 13.64 -6.65 -29.17
C THR A 171 14.96 -6.74 -28.39
N MET A 172 15.57 -7.93 -28.26
CA MET A 172 16.74 -8.15 -27.41
C MET A 172 17.93 -7.27 -27.84
N GLU A 173 18.19 -7.20 -29.15
CA GLU A 173 19.26 -6.38 -29.73
C GLU A 173 19.11 -4.89 -29.40
N SER A 174 17.88 -4.36 -29.49
CA SER A 174 17.57 -2.93 -29.31
C SER A 174 17.44 -2.56 -27.83
N MET A 175 16.89 -3.42 -26.99
CA MET A 175 16.91 -3.26 -25.53
C MET A 175 18.34 -3.23 -24.98
N LEU A 176 19.25 -4.06 -25.50
CA LEU A 176 20.68 -3.99 -25.18
C LEU A 176 21.32 -2.67 -25.65
N THR A 177 20.97 -2.18 -26.83
CA THR A 177 21.46 -0.87 -27.32
C THR A 177 20.95 0.30 -26.49
N LEU A 178 19.73 0.20 -25.96
CA LEU A 178 19.17 1.19 -25.04
C LEU A 178 19.85 1.10 -23.66
N LEU A 179 20.10 -0.11 -23.14
CA LEU A 179 20.89 -0.31 -21.91
C LEU A 179 22.31 0.30 -22.03
N GLU A 180 22.96 0.13 -23.19
CA GLU A 180 24.28 0.71 -23.50
C GLU A 180 24.29 2.25 -23.62
N SER A 181 23.14 2.92 -23.60
CA SER A 181 23.07 4.39 -23.47
C SER A 181 23.35 4.89 -22.05
N PHE A 182 23.34 4.01 -21.04
CA PHE A 182 23.52 4.38 -19.64
C PHE A 182 24.86 5.06 -19.37
N ASP A 183 24.83 6.24 -18.74
CA ASP A 183 26.01 7.02 -18.38
C ASP A 183 25.81 7.80 -17.06
N ARG A 184 26.85 8.53 -16.64
CA ARG A 184 26.88 9.30 -15.38
C ARG A 184 25.95 10.50 -15.33
N GLU A 185 25.44 10.97 -16.47
CA GLU A 185 24.49 12.08 -16.55
C GLU A 185 23.07 11.55 -16.54
N ASN A 186 22.75 10.53 -17.34
CA ASN A 186 21.41 9.94 -17.34
C ASN A 186 21.11 9.07 -16.11
N SER A 187 22.12 8.56 -15.39
CA SER A 187 21.93 7.89 -14.09
C SER A 187 21.35 8.78 -13.00
N LYS A 188 21.32 10.11 -13.19
CA LYS A 188 20.69 11.07 -12.28
C LYS A 188 19.16 11.03 -12.38
N ASN A 189 18.60 10.51 -13.48
CA ASN A 189 17.16 10.33 -13.66
C ASN A 189 16.79 8.87 -13.34
N LEU A 190 16.38 8.60 -12.11
CA LEU A 190 16.08 7.23 -11.66
C LEU A 190 14.92 6.57 -12.42
N GLN A 191 13.96 7.36 -12.94
CA GLN A 191 12.89 6.84 -13.81
C GLN A 191 13.44 6.35 -15.17
N TYR A 192 14.50 6.98 -15.69
CA TYR A 192 15.22 6.50 -16.87
C TYR A 192 15.97 5.20 -16.56
N VAL A 193 16.70 5.15 -15.43
CA VAL A 193 17.42 3.94 -14.99
C VAL A 193 16.47 2.75 -14.80
N ASP A 194 15.29 2.97 -14.23
CA ASP A 194 14.27 1.92 -14.11
C ASP A 194 13.65 1.52 -15.46
N GLY A 195 13.49 2.47 -16.39
CA GLY A 195 13.09 2.18 -17.77
C GLY A 195 14.11 1.33 -18.54
N LEU A 196 15.41 1.43 -18.23
CA LEU A 196 16.45 0.51 -18.71
C LEU A 196 16.35 -0.88 -18.05
N ASN A 197 16.07 -0.90 -16.74
CA ASN A 197 15.90 -2.13 -15.94
C ASN A 197 14.72 -3.01 -16.40
N ASN A 198 13.80 -2.47 -17.21
CA ASN A 198 12.78 -3.26 -17.90
C ASN A 198 13.35 -4.38 -18.80
N LEU A 199 14.60 -4.27 -19.30
CA LEU A 199 15.28 -5.40 -19.93
C LEU A 199 15.46 -6.58 -18.96
N PHE A 200 15.89 -6.33 -17.73
CA PHE A 200 16.10 -7.39 -16.74
C PHE A 200 14.77 -7.96 -16.21
N ARG A 201 13.74 -7.11 -16.05
CA ARG A 201 12.35 -7.58 -15.82
C ARG A 201 11.89 -8.51 -16.95
N ALA A 202 12.13 -8.14 -18.21
CA ALA A 202 11.79 -8.97 -19.35
C ALA A 202 12.61 -10.28 -19.41
N MET A 203 13.91 -10.26 -19.13
CA MET A 203 14.74 -11.48 -19.09
C MET A 203 14.20 -12.51 -18.09
N ASN A 204 13.87 -12.06 -16.87
CA ASN A 204 13.20 -12.90 -15.87
C ASN A 204 11.84 -13.41 -16.39
N GLY A 205 11.02 -12.50 -16.92
CA GLY A 205 9.68 -12.80 -17.45
C GLY A 205 9.64 -13.73 -18.67
N HIS A 206 10.80 -14.03 -19.29
CA HIS A 206 10.96 -14.93 -20.44
C HIS A 206 11.69 -16.25 -20.12
N ILE A 207 12.04 -16.50 -18.85
CA ILE A 207 12.79 -17.70 -18.41
C ILE A 207 12.11 -19.05 -18.70
N VAL A 208 10.85 -19.05 -19.12
CA VAL A 208 10.05 -20.23 -19.52
C VAL A 208 9.70 -20.22 -21.01
N ARG A 209 10.44 -19.49 -21.85
CA ARG A 209 10.16 -19.30 -23.28
C ARG A 209 11.33 -19.78 -24.15
N ASP A 210 11.14 -20.91 -24.84
CA ASP A 210 12.18 -21.50 -25.70
C ASP A 210 12.73 -20.51 -26.75
N ALA A 211 11.87 -19.72 -27.38
CA ALA A 211 12.26 -18.73 -28.38
C ALA A 211 13.22 -17.63 -27.86
N PHE A 212 13.24 -17.35 -26.55
CA PHE A 212 14.22 -16.45 -25.93
C PHE A 212 15.59 -17.12 -25.78
N TYR A 213 15.62 -18.42 -25.46
CA TYR A 213 16.84 -19.22 -25.46
C TYR A 213 17.40 -19.47 -26.87
N GLU A 214 16.54 -19.67 -27.87
CA GLU A 214 16.93 -19.82 -29.27
C GLU A 214 17.61 -18.56 -29.82
N GLU A 215 17.09 -17.37 -29.48
CA GLU A 215 17.69 -16.07 -29.83
C GLU A 215 19.06 -15.89 -29.16
N LEU A 216 19.18 -16.17 -27.85
CA LEU A 216 20.45 -16.10 -27.12
C LEU A 216 21.53 -17.06 -27.65
N VAL A 217 21.13 -18.24 -28.14
CA VAL A 217 22.06 -19.22 -28.76
C VAL A 217 22.48 -18.79 -30.16
N GLN A 218 21.59 -18.16 -30.94
CA GLN A 218 21.92 -17.60 -32.25
C GLN A 218 22.78 -16.32 -32.16
N HIS A 219 22.66 -15.56 -31.07
CA HIS A 219 23.31 -14.26 -30.87
C HIS A 219 24.22 -14.23 -29.62
N PRO A 220 25.30 -15.05 -29.57
CA PRO A 220 26.20 -15.17 -28.41
C PRO A 220 26.88 -13.84 -28.00
N GLN A 221 26.97 -12.87 -28.91
CA GLN A 221 27.46 -11.52 -28.62
C GLN A 221 26.60 -10.77 -27.58
N TYR A 222 25.33 -11.15 -27.36
CA TYR A 222 24.48 -10.50 -26.34
C TYR A 222 25.03 -10.68 -24.91
N LEU A 223 25.58 -11.85 -24.57
CA LEU A 223 26.20 -12.06 -23.25
C LEU A 223 27.52 -11.28 -23.12
N GLN A 224 28.21 -11.04 -24.24
CA GLN A 224 29.42 -10.22 -24.27
C GLN A 224 29.10 -8.74 -24.04
N ARG A 225 28.01 -8.23 -24.66
CA ARG A 225 27.45 -6.89 -24.40
C ARG A 225 27.05 -6.71 -22.93
N LEU A 226 26.32 -7.68 -22.35
CA LEU A 226 25.96 -7.67 -20.94
C LEU A 226 27.18 -7.67 -20.01
N LYS A 227 28.26 -8.41 -20.35
CA LYS A 227 29.51 -8.34 -19.56
C LYS A 227 30.21 -7.00 -19.69
N GLN A 228 30.32 -6.47 -20.91
CA GLN A 228 30.94 -5.17 -21.16
C GLN A 228 30.17 -4.05 -20.46
N PHE A 229 28.84 -4.14 -20.39
CA PHE A 229 27.99 -3.22 -19.64
C PHE A 229 28.33 -3.22 -18.14
N VAL A 230 28.42 -4.40 -17.50
CA VAL A 230 28.82 -4.50 -16.08
C VAL A 230 30.23 -3.97 -15.87
N ASP A 231 31.20 -4.43 -16.67
CA ASP A 231 32.61 -4.04 -16.56
C ASP A 231 32.83 -2.53 -16.75
N SER A 232 32.03 -1.87 -17.60
CA SER A 232 32.11 -0.43 -17.86
C SER A 232 31.41 0.41 -16.78
N ASN A 233 30.39 -0.14 -16.10
CA ASN A 233 29.52 0.60 -15.19
C ASN A 233 29.72 0.29 -13.70
N LEU A 234 30.85 -0.33 -13.35
CA LEU A 234 31.32 -0.53 -11.96
C LEU A 234 31.39 0.76 -11.12
N TRP A 235 31.38 1.94 -11.76
CA TRP A 235 31.32 3.23 -11.08
C TRP A 235 29.99 3.51 -10.37
N THR A 236 28.95 2.71 -10.62
CA THR A 236 27.66 2.78 -9.92
C THR A 236 27.67 2.13 -8.54
N LEU A 237 28.67 1.31 -8.20
CA LEU A 237 28.71 0.58 -6.92
C LEU A 237 28.71 1.53 -5.72
N GLY A 238 27.65 1.49 -4.91
CA GLY A 238 27.40 2.45 -3.83
C GLY A 238 26.60 3.70 -4.26
N THR A 239 25.87 3.65 -5.37
CA THR A 239 24.89 4.68 -5.78
C THR A 239 23.52 4.06 -6.06
N ASP A 240 22.48 4.88 -6.12
CA ASP A 240 21.09 4.48 -6.37
C ASP A 240 20.88 3.74 -7.70
N SER A 241 21.87 3.74 -8.60
CA SER A 241 21.83 3.01 -9.89
C SER A 241 22.53 1.64 -9.87
N GLU A 242 23.14 1.22 -8.76
CA GLU A 242 23.90 -0.05 -8.72
C GLU A 242 23.06 -1.29 -9.03
N PHE A 243 21.74 -1.22 -8.78
CA PHE A 243 20.81 -2.31 -9.05
C PHE A 243 20.80 -2.71 -10.54
N LEU A 244 21.13 -1.79 -11.44
CA LEU A 244 21.14 -2.05 -12.88
C LEU A 244 22.28 -3.01 -13.28
N ILE A 245 23.49 -2.88 -12.70
CA ILE A 245 24.58 -3.84 -12.92
C ILE A 245 24.43 -5.12 -12.09
N TYR A 246 23.80 -5.04 -10.91
CA TYR A 246 23.45 -6.20 -10.10
C TYR A 246 22.43 -7.12 -10.81
N ASN A 247 21.37 -6.53 -11.38
CA ASN A 247 20.37 -7.25 -12.17
C ASN A 247 20.96 -7.78 -13.48
N ALA A 248 21.87 -7.06 -14.14
CA ALA A 248 22.61 -7.58 -15.28
C ALA A 248 23.36 -8.89 -14.96
N VAL A 249 23.98 -8.99 -13.78
CA VAL A 249 24.63 -10.24 -13.33
C VAL A 249 23.60 -11.32 -12.98
N ARG A 250 22.56 -11.01 -12.19
CA ARG A 250 21.56 -12.00 -11.76
C ARG A 250 20.77 -12.57 -12.92
N GLU A 251 20.23 -11.73 -13.80
CA GLU A 251 19.39 -12.20 -14.89
C GLU A 251 20.19 -12.92 -15.99
N THR A 252 21.47 -12.56 -16.18
CA THR A 252 22.39 -13.39 -16.99
C THR A 252 22.62 -14.76 -16.33
N GLY A 253 22.82 -14.81 -15.01
CA GLY A 253 22.96 -16.08 -14.30
C GLY A 253 21.67 -16.91 -14.23
N ARG A 254 20.50 -16.27 -14.26
CA ARG A 254 19.19 -16.92 -14.26
C ARG A 254 18.93 -17.72 -15.54
N LEU A 255 19.62 -17.39 -16.65
CA LEU A 255 19.55 -18.14 -17.91
C LEU A 255 19.89 -19.63 -17.75
N LEU A 256 20.70 -20.01 -16.75
CA LEU A 256 21.01 -21.40 -16.40
C LEU A 256 19.76 -22.27 -16.17
N ALA A 257 18.63 -21.67 -15.80
CA ALA A 257 17.35 -22.35 -15.61
C ALA A 257 16.87 -23.13 -16.84
N GLY A 258 17.17 -22.64 -18.05
CA GLY A 258 16.79 -23.28 -19.31
C GLY A 258 17.60 -24.54 -19.65
N ARG A 259 18.68 -24.81 -18.89
CA ARG A 259 19.53 -26.01 -19.02
C ARG A 259 20.13 -26.24 -20.43
N ASN A 260 20.17 -25.21 -21.27
CA ASN A 260 20.76 -25.28 -22.60
C ASN A 260 22.29 -25.33 -22.50
N GLU A 261 22.90 -26.44 -22.92
CA GLU A 261 24.34 -26.67 -22.77
C GLU A 261 25.20 -25.60 -23.47
N SER A 262 24.83 -25.18 -24.68
CA SER A 262 25.58 -24.20 -25.47
C SER A 262 25.50 -22.78 -24.88
N LEU A 263 24.37 -22.42 -24.25
CA LEU A 263 24.26 -21.17 -23.51
C LEU A 263 25.00 -21.25 -22.16
N ASN A 264 24.90 -22.38 -21.45
CA ASN A 264 25.59 -22.59 -20.17
C ASN A 264 27.12 -22.51 -20.32
N GLN A 265 27.69 -22.95 -21.45
CA GLN A 265 29.11 -22.77 -21.79
C GLN A 265 29.54 -21.29 -21.89
N GLN A 266 28.60 -20.34 -21.99
CA GLN A 266 28.85 -18.90 -22.00
C GLN A 266 28.49 -18.23 -20.66
N VAL A 267 27.41 -18.67 -20.02
CA VAL A 267 26.96 -18.13 -18.72
C VAL A 267 27.89 -18.52 -17.57
N MET A 268 28.44 -19.74 -17.53
CA MET A 268 29.35 -20.15 -16.45
C MET A 268 30.63 -19.29 -16.42
N PRO A 269 31.37 -19.09 -17.55
CA PRO A 269 32.53 -18.19 -17.57
C PRO A 269 32.20 -16.74 -17.23
N PHE A 270 31.01 -16.24 -17.58
CA PHE A 270 30.54 -14.91 -17.17
C PHE A 270 30.49 -14.79 -15.63
N LEU A 271 29.78 -15.70 -14.96
CA LEU A 271 29.61 -15.67 -13.50
C LEU A 271 30.95 -15.91 -12.78
N GLU A 272 31.77 -16.84 -13.29
CA GLU A 272 33.10 -17.09 -12.75
C GLU A 272 34.04 -15.87 -12.90
N SER A 273 33.95 -15.12 -14.00
CA SER A 273 34.70 -13.88 -14.18
C SER A 273 34.28 -12.82 -13.17
N ILE A 274 32.97 -12.61 -12.99
CA ILE A 274 32.44 -11.65 -11.99
C ILE A 274 32.93 -12.03 -10.59
N MET A 275 32.83 -13.30 -10.18
CA MET A 275 33.31 -13.76 -8.87
C MET A 275 34.83 -13.70 -8.69
N ALA A 276 35.60 -13.73 -9.78
CA ALA A 276 37.06 -13.63 -9.74
C ALA A 276 37.54 -12.17 -9.70
N GLN A 277 36.83 -11.26 -10.37
CA GLN A 277 37.11 -9.83 -10.40
C GLN A 277 36.63 -9.13 -9.13
N HIS A 278 35.40 -9.44 -8.68
CA HIS A 278 34.77 -8.87 -7.50
C HIS A 278 34.78 -9.92 -6.39
N LYS A 279 35.64 -9.75 -5.39
CA LYS A 279 35.81 -10.71 -4.29
C LYS A 279 35.08 -10.22 -3.04
N ILE A 280 34.78 -11.17 -2.15
CA ILE A 280 34.34 -10.85 -0.78
C ILE A 280 35.33 -9.86 -0.13
N GLY A 281 34.81 -8.80 0.47
CA GLY A 281 35.58 -7.69 1.04
C GLY A 281 36.06 -6.63 0.04
N THR A 282 35.53 -6.60 -1.20
CA THR A 282 35.77 -5.52 -2.18
C THR A 282 34.48 -4.72 -2.43
N GLN A 283 34.60 -3.49 -2.97
CA GLN A 283 33.43 -2.65 -3.32
C GLN A 283 32.42 -3.36 -4.24
N GLY A 284 32.87 -4.31 -5.08
CA GLY A 284 32.01 -5.10 -5.96
C GLY A 284 31.34 -6.32 -5.31
N GLU A 285 31.40 -6.49 -3.99
CA GLU A 285 30.89 -7.70 -3.33
C GLU A 285 29.42 -8.03 -3.65
N LYS A 286 28.56 -7.02 -3.88
CA LYS A 286 27.18 -7.26 -4.34
C LYS A 286 27.10 -8.04 -5.67
N LEU A 287 28.06 -7.84 -6.58
CA LEU A 287 28.17 -8.61 -7.83
C LEU A 287 28.67 -10.05 -7.60
N TRP A 288 29.48 -10.26 -6.55
CA TRP A 288 29.84 -11.61 -6.10
C TRP A 288 28.62 -12.36 -5.59
N LEU A 289 27.78 -11.70 -4.77
CA LEU A 289 26.53 -12.26 -4.25
C LEU A 289 25.56 -12.62 -5.38
N ALA A 290 25.32 -11.69 -6.32
CA ALA A 290 24.52 -11.93 -7.52
C ALA A 290 24.93 -13.20 -8.28
N SER A 291 26.24 -13.41 -8.46
CA SER A 291 26.76 -14.62 -9.12
C SER A 291 26.65 -15.87 -8.23
N ALA A 292 26.90 -15.72 -6.93
CA ALA A 292 26.86 -16.82 -5.96
C ALA A 292 25.44 -17.40 -5.81
N GLU A 293 24.42 -16.55 -5.70
CA GLU A 293 23.01 -16.95 -5.66
C GLU A 293 22.62 -17.81 -6.87
N MET A 294 22.89 -17.31 -8.08
CA MET A 294 22.49 -17.98 -9.32
C MET A 294 23.22 -19.32 -9.48
N LEU A 295 24.50 -19.41 -9.10
CA LEU A 295 25.23 -20.67 -9.09
C LEU A 295 24.74 -21.64 -8.02
N MET A 296 24.45 -21.18 -6.79
CA MET A 296 23.91 -22.05 -5.73
C MET A 296 22.55 -22.63 -6.10
N PHE A 297 21.69 -21.86 -6.77
CA PHE A 297 20.34 -22.30 -7.14
C PHE A 297 20.29 -23.13 -8.43
N TYR A 298 20.94 -22.68 -9.51
CA TYR A 298 20.85 -23.32 -10.83
C TYR A 298 22.02 -24.26 -11.17
N ALA A 299 23.13 -24.21 -10.43
CA ALA A 299 24.35 -24.96 -10.72
C ALA A 299 25.08 -25.48 -9.46
N PRO A 300 24.40 -26.23 -8.57
CA PRO A 300 24.94 -26.58 -7.25
C PRO A 300 26.28 -27.33 -7.29
N GLU A 301 26.50 -28.20 -8.28
CA GLU A 301 27.80 -28.87 -8.49
C GLU A 301 28.94 -27.87 -8.76
N LYS A 302 28.66 -26.79 -9.48
CA LYS A 302 29.62 -25.70 -9.74
C LYS A 302 29.81 -24.84 -8.50
N ALA A 303 28.76 -24.61 -7.72
CA ALA A 303 28.84 -23.91 -6.44
C ALA A 303 29.69 -24.68 -5.40
N GLU A 304 29.62 -26.01 -5.40
CA GLU A 304 30.48 -26.87 -4.60
C GLU A 304 31.94 -26.81 -5.06
N GLN A 305 32.21 -26.96 -6.36
CA GLN A 305 33.56 -26.82 -6.95
C GLN A 305 34.21 -25.47 -6.65
N LEU A 306 33.42 -24.39 -6.66
CA LEU A 306 33.88 -23.04 -6.32
C LEU A 306 33.92 -22.77 -4.81
N ASN A 307 33.55 -23.74 -3.96
CA ASN A 307 33.42 -23.63 -2.51
C ASN A 307 32.62 -22.38 -2.07
N ILE A 308 31.47 -22.16 -2.69
CA ILE A 308 30.62 -21.00 -2.39
C ILE A 308 30.12 -21.06 -0.94
N GLU A 309 29.78 -22.24 -0.42
CA GLU A 309 29.33 -22.41 0.97
C GLU A 309 30.46 -22.17 2.02
N GLY A 310 31.73 -22.43 1.67
CA GLY A 310 32.86 -22.02 2.50
C GLY A 310 33.06 -20.50 2.50
N LYS A 311 32.86 -19.85 1.35
CA LYS A 311 32.93 -18.40 1.16
C LYS A 311 31.75 -17.67 1.82
N LYS A 312 30.54 -18.24 1.78
CA LYS A 312 29.34 -17.79 2.48
C LYS A 312 29.58 -17.70 3.99
N ARG A 313 30.11 -18.78 4.60
CA ARG A 313 30.50 -18.79 6.01
C ARG A 313 31.71 -17.89 6.33
N GLN A 314 32.56 -17.56 5.35
CA GLN A 314 33.61 -16.53 5.51
C GLN A 314 33.01 -15.12 5.54
N LEU A 315 32.06 -14.82 4.64
CA LEU A 315 31.32 -13.57 4.60
C LEU A 315 30.55 -13.34 5.91
N GLU A 316 29.81 -14.36 6.38
CA GLU A 316 29.05 -14.33 7.63
C GLU A 316 29.92 -13.90 8.83
N ARG A 317 31.12 -14.48 8.97
CA ARG A 317 32.09 -14.12 10.02
C ARG A 317 32.80 -12.79 9.81
N ARG A 318 32.81 -12.25 8.58
CA ARG A 318 33.38 -10.93 8.26
C ARG A 318 32.38 -9.80 8.53
N LEU A 319 31.09 -10.09 8.41
CA LEU A 319 30.01 -9.14 8.69
C LEU A 319 29.62 -9.20 10.17
N LEU A 320 29.21 -10.36 10.68
CA LEU A 320 28.73 -10.54 12.06
C LEU A 320 29.92 -10.79 13.00
N VAL A 321 30.75 -9.76 13.19
CA VAL A 321 31.99 -9.79 13.96
C VAL A 321 31.76 -9.80 15.47
N ASN A 322 30.66 -9.20 15.94
CA ASN A 322 30.33 -9.12 17.36
C ASN A 322 29.38 -10.25 17.74
N ARG A 323 29.65 -10.92 18.88
CA ARG A 323 28.80 -11.98 19.44
C ARG A 323 28.71 -11.82 20.96
N TYR A 324 27.48 -11.79 21.49
CA TYR A 324 27.19 -11.62 22.91
C TYR A 324 26.19 -12.70 23.36
N GLU A 325 26.47 -13.41 24.44
CA GLU A 325 25.52 -14.35 25.07
C GLU A 325 24.69 -13.58 26.10
N CYS A 326 23.36 -13.57 25.95
CA CYS A 326 22.50 -13.00 26.98
C CYS A 326 22.38 -13.95 28.18
N ASN A 327 21.89 -13.43 29.32
CA ASN A 327 21.49 -14.23 30.48
C ASN A 327 20.14 -14.94 30.22
N GLY A 328 20.05 -15.71 29.14
CA GLY A 328 18.83 -16.32 28.62
C GLY A 328 19.10 -17.13 27.33
N PRO A 329 18.05 -17.44 26.54
CA PRO A 329 18.21 -18.17 25.28
C PRO A 329 18.73 -17.28 24.13
N ALA A 330 18.59 -15.95 24.21
CA ALA A 330 19.10 -15.05 23.18
C ALA A 330 20.64 -15.05 23.06
N VAL A 331 21.13 -14.99 21.82
CA VAL A 331 22.54 -14.79 21.45
C VAL A 331 22.61 -13.72 20.38
N ILE A 332 23.07 -12.53 20.76
CA ILE A 332 23.18 -11.41 19.82
C ILE A 332 24.41 -11.62 18.92
N ARG A 333 24.21 -11.44 17.62
CA ARG A 333 25.23 -11.49 16.57
C ARG A 333 25.10 -10.25 15.70
N SER A 334 26.10 -9.37 15.67
CA SER A 334 25.94 -8.07 15.01
C SER A 334 27.17 -7.60 14.24
N GLN A 335 26.94 -6.66 13.32
CA GLN A 335 28.00 -5.95 12.61
C GLN A 335 28.73 -4.92 13.49
N ASN A 336 27.98 -4.13 14.25
CA ASN A 336 28.50 -2.90 14.87
C ASN A 336 27.96 -2.58 16.27
N LEU A 337 27.11 -3.41 16.89
CA LEU A 337 26.64 -3.10 18.26
C LEU A 337 27.81 -3.09 19.23
N THR A 338 27.87 -2.09 20.10
CA THR A 338 28.83 -2.06 21.20
C THR A 338 28.50 -3.14 22.24
N GLN A 339 29.44 -3.44 23.14
CA GLN A 339 29.18 -4.36 24.25
C GLN A 339 28.06 -3.85 25.17
N GLN A 340 27.95 -2.53 25.36
CA GLN A 340 26.89 -1.89 26.14
C GLN A 340 25.53 -1.99 25.43
N GLN A 341 25.45 -1.66 24.14
CA GLN A 341 24.22 -1.82 23.34
C GLN A 341 23.77 -3.29 23.29
N SER A 342 24.71 -4.24 23.21
CA SER A 342 24.40 -5.66 23.26
C SER A 342 23.86 -6.09 24.63
N GLN A 343 24.41 -5.55 25.73
CA GLN A 343 23.88 -5.79 27.07
C GLN A 343 22.46 -5.21 27.23
N GLN A 344 22.23 -3.97 26.81
CA GLN A 344 20.92 -3.32 26.86
C GLN A 344 19.86 -4.10 26.07
N ALA A 345 20.22 -4.61 24.88
CA ALA A 345 19.34 -5.48 24.10
C ALA A 345 19.05 -6.81 24.85
N CYS A 346 20.03 -7.42 25.50
CA CYS A 346 19.80 -8.60 26.35
C CYS A 346 18.89 -8.31 27.56
N GLU A 347 18.95 -7.11 28.13
CA GLU A 347 18.11 -6.67 29.25
C GLU A 347 16.65 -6.47 28.80
N ILE A 348 16.42 -5.85 27.64
CA ILE A 348 15.10 -5.75 26.99
C ILE A 348 14.51 -7.14 26.69
N LEU A 349 15.28 -8.01 26.03
CA LEU A 349 14.86 -9.35 25.66
C LEU A 349 14.51 -10.20 26.90
N GLY A 350 15.32 -10.12 27.97
CA GLY A 350 15.05 -10.79 29.23
C GLY A 350 13.79 -10.29 29.94
N SER A 351 13.50 -8.99 29.85
CA SER A 351 12.24 -8.42 30.36
C SER A 351 11.03 -8.91 29.56
N THR A 352 11.15 -8.94 28.22
CA THR A 352 10.10 -9.40 27.30
C THR A 352 9.77 -10.88 27.54
N GLU A 353 10.77 -11.74 27.77
CA GLU A 353 10.59 -13.16 28.11
C GLU A 353 9.89 -13.36 29.46
N ALA A 354 10.31 -12.62 30.49
CA ALA A 354 9.70 -12.70 31.82
C ALA A 354 8.21 -12.29 31.80
N ASP A 355 7.87 -11.23 31.08
CA ASP A 355 6.51 -10.72 30.92
C ASP A 355 5.65 -11.60 30.00
N PHE A 356 6.20 -12.11 28.89
CA PHE A 356 5.55 -13.12 28.03
C PHE A 356 5.10 -14.34 28.84
N HIS A 357 5.96 -14.85 29.73
CA HIS A 357 5.62 -16.00 30.57
C HIS A 357 4.47 -15.74 31.55
N LEU A 358 4.27 -14.49 31.96
CA LEU A 358 3.14 -14.06 32.80
C LEU A 358 1.87 -13.91 31.97
N VAL A 359 1.93 -13.21 30.84
CA VAL A 359 0.76 -12.93 29.98
C VAL A 359 0.23 -14.20 29.32
N ALA A 360 1.10 -15.03 28.73
CA ALA A 360 0.69 -16.28 28.08
C ALA A 360 0.51 -17.44 29.06
N ASN A 361 0.81 -17.30 30.36
CA ASN A 361 0.62 -18.35 31.36
C ASN A 361 1.31 -19.69 30.98
N THR A 362 2.56 -19.64 30.49
CA THR A 362 3.24 -20.82 29.90
C THR A 362 3.94 -21.72 30.92
N GLY A 363 4.07 -21.27 32.17
CA GLY A 363 4.80 -21.97 33.22
C GLY A 363 6.30 -22.19 32.95
N GLN A 364 6.86 -21.51 31.94
CA GLN A 364 8.23 -21.72 31.43
C GLN A 364 8.48 -23.14 30.86
N ILE A 365 7.43 -23.85 30.45
CA ILE A 365 7.51 -25.20 29.87
C ILE A 365 7.40 -25.09 28.35
N PRO A 366 8.45 -25.40 27.56
CA PRO A 366 8.37 -25.43 26.10
C PRO A 366 7.31 -26.42 25.61
N VAL A 367 6.78 -26.18 24.41
CA VAL A 367 5.96 -27.18 23.72
C VAL A 367 6.75 -28.47 23.51
N LYS A 368 6.04 -29.59 23.42
CA LYS A 368 6.66 -30.90 23.20
C LYS A 368 7.49 -30.88 21.91
N ASP A 369 8.62 -31.59 21.90
CA ASP A 369 9.52 -31.73 20.74
C ASP A 369 10.12 -30.42 20.19
N ASP A 370 10.06 -29.28 20.90
CA ASP A 370 10.87 -28.09 20.60
C ASP A 370 12.29 -28.23 21.20
N HIS A 371 13.29 -27.95 20.38
CA HIS A 371 14.71 -27.95 20.75
C HIS A 371 15.38 -26.58 20.58
N ASN A 372 14.60 -25.51 20.38
CA ASN A 372 15.04 -24.13 20.17
C ASN A 372 15.52 -23.46 21.48
N ASN A 373 16.41 -24.12 22.21
CA ASN A 373 16.94 -23.69 23.51
C ASN A 373 17.86 -22.46 23.44
N LYS A 374 18.14 -21.97 22.22
CA LYS A 374 18.87 -20.74 21.91
C LYS A 374 18.25 -20.08 20.67
N ALA A 375 18.28 -18.75 20.62
CA ALA A 375 17.89 -17.95 19.46
C ALA A 375 19.05 -17.03 19.04
N GLU A 376 19.47 -17.07 17.77
CA GLU A 376 20.44 -16.08 17.27
C GLU A 376 19.72 -14.79 16.88
N VAL A 377 19.95 -13.70 17.62
CA VAL A 377 19.45 -12.35 17.31
C VAL A 377 20.48 -11.66 16.41
N VAL A 378 20.25 -11.70 15.10
CA VAL A 378 21.15 -11.13 14.09
C VAL A 378 20.78 -9.68 13.83
N VAL A 379 21.72 -8.77 14.14
CA VAL A 379 21.52 -7.32 14.01
C VAL A 379 22.46 -6.73 12.96
N TRP A 380 21.88 -6.38 11.82
CA TRP A 380 22.53 -5.65 10.74
C TRP A 380 22.67 -4.16 11.12
N GLN A 381 23.76 -3.53 10.68
CA GLN A 381 24.09 -2.14 11.03
C GLN A 381 23.12 -1.10 10.43
N ASP A 382 22.47 -1.45 9.31
CA ASP A 382 21.59 -0.61 8.50
C ASP A 382 20.72 -1.50 7.58
N ASN A 383 19.65 -0.93 7.00
CA ASN A 383 18.74 -1.63 6.09
C ASN A 383 19.44 -2.07 4.77
N ASN A 384 20.41 -1.30 4.29
CA ASN A 384 21.23 -1.65 3.11
C ASN A 384 21.99 -2.98 3.34
N SER A 385 22.50 -3.22 4.54
CA SER A 385 23.17 -4.46 4.93
C SER A 385 22.18 -5.61 5.10
N TYR A 386 20.99 -5.36 5.65
CA TYR A 386 19.92 -6.35 5.73
C TYR A 386 19.52 -6.86 4.33
N THR A 387 19.09 -5.94 3.47
CA THR A 387 18.70 -6.20 2.07
C THR A 387 19.80 -6.80 1.21
N THR A 388 21.07 -6.43 1.44
CA THR A 388 22.21 -6.97 0.67
C THR A 388 22.60 -8.38 1.10
N TYR A 389 22.70 -8.65 2.42
CA TYR A 389 23.37 -9.85 2.91
C TYR A 389 22.44 -10.89 3.53
N SER A 390 21.31 -10.48 4.11
CA SER A 390 20.53 -11.37 4.97
C SER A 390 19.88 -12.52 4.18
N SER A 391 19.24 -12.22 3.04
CA SER A 391 18.62 -13.26 2.20
C SER A 391 19.65 -14.28 1.69
N PHE A 392 20.83 -13.84 1.25
CA PHE A 392 21.91 -14.74 0.82
C PHE A 392 22.44 -15.62 1.97
N LEU A 393 22.55 -15.07 3.18
CA LEU A 393 23.11 -15.78 4.34
C LEU A 393 22.11 -16.71 5.02
N PHE A 394 20.89 -16.24 5.28
CA PHE A 394 19.90 -16.90 6.13
C PHE A 394 18.62 -17.32 5.39
N GLY A 395 18.37 -16.83 4.17
CA GLY A 395 17.23 -17.23 3.34
C GLY A 395 15.91 -16.51 3.62
N ASN A 396 15.93 -15.43 4.42
CA ASN A 396 14.75 -14.62 4.71
C ASN A 396 14.31 -13.74 3.53
N SER A 397 13.08 -13.23 3.60
CA SER A 397 12.70 -12.03 2.86
C SER A 397 13.27 -10.79 3.57
N THR A 398 13.74 -9.81 2.81
CA THR A 398 14.23 -8.52 3.35
C THR A 398 13.25 -7.37 3.08
N ASP A 399 12.03 -7.68 2.66
CA ASP A 399 10.93 -6.75 2.46
C ASP A 399 10.06 -6.73 3.74
N ASN A 400 10.65 -6.18 4.82
CA ASN A 400 10.09 -6.10 6.19
C ASN A 400 11.08 -5.34 7.12
N GLY A 401 10.63 -4.97 8.32
CA GLY A 401 11.49 -4.39 9.37
C GLY A 401 12.37 -5.42 10.10
N GLY A 402 11.98 -6.69 10.04
CA GLY A 402 12.69 -7.83 10.60
C GLY A 402 11.94 -9.13 10.26
N GLN A 403 12.54 -10.28 10.58
CA GLN A 403 11.90 -11.58 10.43
C GLN A 403 12.47 -12.65 11.37
N TYR A 404 11.58 -13.31 12.12
CA TYR A 404 11.84 -14.57 12.80
C TYR A 404 11.87 -15.75 11.82
N LEU A 405 12.96 -16.52 11.86
CA LEU A 405 13.17 -17.79 11.18
C LEU A 405 13.26 -18.91 12.22
N GLU A 406 12.14 -19.55 12.49
CA GLU A 406 12.06 -20.69 13.42
C GLU A 406 12.83 -21.91 12.92
N GLY A 407 12.81 -22.19 11.61
CA GLY A 407 13.46 -23.37 11.02
C GLY A 407 12.67 -24.67 11.21
N THR A 408 13.22 -25.63 11.95
CA THR A 408 12.58 -26.90 12.29
C THR A 408 12.76 -27.20 13.78
N PRO A 409 11.79 -26.87 14.65
CA PRO A 409 11.90 -27.01 16.10
C PRO A 409 12.36 -28.39 16.61
N SER A 410 12.00 -29.47 15.91
CA SER A 410 12.28 -30.85 16.30
C SER A 410 13.59 -31.43 15.76
N ASP A 411 14.52 -30.60 15.26
CA ASP A 411 15.90 -30.98 14.98
C ASP A 411 16.82 -30.38 16.05
N GLU A 412 17.56 -31.22 16.77
CA GLU A 412 18.54 -30.79 17.79
C GLU A 412 19.65 -29.88 17.21
N ASN A 413 19.83 -29.88 15.89
CA ASN A 413 20.79 -29.05 15.15
C ASN A 413 20.16 -27.76 14.59
N ASN A 414 18.86 -27.54 14.83
CA ASN A 414 18.18 -26.33 14.37
C ASN A 414 18.75 -25.09 15.06
N VAL A 415 18.71 -23.96 14.34
CA VAL A 415 19.10 -22.66 14.89
C VAL A 415 18.03 -21.65 14.52
N ALA A 416 17.08 -21.47 15.43
CA ALA A 416 16.11 -20.40 15.39
C ALA A 416 16.83 -19.04 15.36
N ARG A 417 16.37 -18.13 14.49
CA ARG A 417 16.98 -16.79 14.33
C ARG A 417 15.93 -15.71 14.32
N PHE A 418 16.20 -14.60 14.98
CA PHE A 418 15.56 -13.32 14.67
C PHE A 418 16.55 -12.50 13.84
N LEU A 419 16.12 -11.92 12.73
CA LEU A 419 16.93 -11.08 11.85
C LEU A 419 16.32 -9.66 11.80
N ALA A 420 17.10 -8.64 12.13
CA ALA A 420 16.70 -7.23 12.02
C ALA A 420 17.88 -6.31 11.70
N TYR A 421 17.58 -5.05 11.40
CA TYR A 421 18.56 -3.97 11.34
C TYR A 421 18.33 -2.93 12.45
N ARG A 422 19.33 -2.08 12.64
CA ARG A 422 19.26 -0.91 13.53
C ARG A 422 19.28 0.41 12.74
N TYR A 423 18.81 1.48 13.38
CA TYR A 423 19.07 2.85 12.93
C TYR A 423 20.47 3.30 13.37
N SER A 424 21.11 4.20 12.61
CA SER A 424 22.42 4.74 12.96
C SER A 424 22.30 5.74 14.13
N SER A 425 22.74 5.33 15.32
CA SER A 425 22.68 6.14 16.56
C SER A 425 23.71 5.63 17.58
N GLU A 426 24.11 6.48 18.52
CA GLU A 426 24.89 6.06 19.70
C GLU A 426 24.02 5.23 20.67
N GLU A 427 22.70 5.48 20.69
CA GLU A 427 21.74 4.71 21.48
C GLU A 427 21.40 3.35 20.82
N LEU A 428 20.71 2.50 21.56
CA LEU A 428 20.17 1.24 21.04
C LEU A 428 18.84 1.50 20.33
N SER A 429 18.77 1.21 19.03
CA SER A 429 17.53 1.32 18.25
C SER A 429 17.52 0.21 17.18
N ILE A 430 17.10 -0.98 17.60
CA ILE A 430 16.90 -2.16 16.73
C ILE A 430 15.41 -2.20 16.36
N LEU A 431 15.09 -2.31 15.07
CA LEU A 431 13.71 -2.35 14.62
C LEU A 431 13.05 -3.70 15.00
N ASN A 432 11.81 -3.65 15.48
CA ASN A 432 10.96 -4.80 15.85
C ASN A 432 11.59 -5.80 16.85
N LEU A 433 12.51 -5.35 17.73
CA LEU A 433 13.27 -6.20 18.66
C LEU A 433 12.38 -7.08 19.54
N GLU A 434 11.37 -6.51 20.18
CA GLU A 434 10.46 -7.21 21.08
C GLU A 434 9.44 -8.05 20.29
N HIS A 435 8.86 -7.49 19.23
CA HIS A 435 7.86 -8.16 18.36
C HIS A 435 8.36 -9.50 17.83
N GLU A 436 9.53 -9.50 17.18
CA GLU A 436 10.10 -10.71 16.58
C GLU A 436 10.70 -11.67 17.62
N TYR A 437 10.99 -11.21 18.84
CA TYR A 437 11.34 -12.09 19.95
C TYR A 437 10.10 -12.75 20.57
N VAL A 438 8.95 -12.08 20.57
CA VAL A 438 7.67 -12.71 20.95
C VAL A 438 7.31 -13.82 19.97
N HIS A 439 7.59 -13.67 18.67
CA HIS A 439 7.46 -14.78 17.70
C HIS A 439 8.33 -16.01 18.05
N TYR A 440 9.56 -15.81 18.54
CA TYR A 440 10.40 -16.90 19.07
C TYR A 440 9.77 -17.57 20.31
N LEU A 441 9.28 -16.77 21.25
CA LEU A 441 8.70 -17.25 22.49
C LEU A 441 7.36 -17.98 22.25
N ASP A 442 6.50 -17.47 21.36
CA ASP A 442 5.21 -18.08 21.02
C ASP A 442 5.42 -19.42 20.32
N GLY A 443 6.33 -19.49 19.34
CA GLY A 443 6.78 -20.75 18.72
C GLY A 443 7.23 -21.78 19.76
N ARG A 444 8.11 -21.38 20.67
CA ARG A 444 8.72 -22.28 21.66
C ARG A 444 7.78 -22.70 22.80
N PHE A 445 6.84 -21.87 23.23
CA PHE A 445 6.06 -22.08 24.47
C PHE A 445 4.54 -22.21 24.26
N ASN A 446 4.03 -21.85 23.08
CA ASN A 446 2.60 -21.90 22.76
C ASN A 446 2.25 -22.74 21.51
N LEU A 447 3.10 -22.78 20.48
CA LEU A 447 2.75 -23.33 19.17
C LEU A 447 3.45 -24.67 18.89
N TYR A 448 2.79 -25.82 19.06
CA TYR A 448 3.44 -27.12 18.85
C TYR A 448 3.74 -27.43 17.37
N GLY A 449 5.04 -27.44 17.07
CA GLY A 449 5.61 -27.77 15.76
C GLY A 449 5.67 -26.56 14.83
N GLY A 450 6.68 -26.53 13.96
CA GLY A 450 7.06 -25.28 13.30
C GLY A 450 6.02 -24.66 12.37
N PHE A 451 6.15 -23.34 12.15
CA PHE A 451 5.27 -22.36 11.50
C PHE A 451 4.38 -22.88 10.35
N GLY A 452 4.92 -23.68 9.43
CA GLY A 452 4.15 -24.28 8.34
C GLY A 452 3.06 -25.28 8.77
N LYS A 453 3.14 -25.78 10.00
CA LYS A 453 2.08 -26.56 10.68
C LYS A 453 1.13 -25.63 11.44
N THR A 454 1.64 -24.61 12.14
CA THR A 454 0.82 -23.60 12.81
C THR A 454 -0.23 -22.99 11.87
N LEU A 455 0.17 -22.71 10.64
CA LEU A 455 -0.72 -22.17 9.60
C LEU A 455 -1.63 -23.21 8.89
N SER A 456 -1.55 -24.52 9.20
CA SER A 456 -2.15 -25.55 8.32
C SER A 456 -3.68 -25.54 8.28
N GLU A 457 -4.32 -25.15 9.39
CA GLU A 457 -5.79 -25.12 9.53
C GLU A 457 -6.38 -23.69 9.53
N GLY A 458 -5.55 -22.66 9.28
CA GLY A 458 -5.97 -21.25 9.24
C GLY A 458 -6.23 -20.61 10.62
N ASN A 459 -6.93 -19.47 10.60
CA ASN A 459 -7.52 -18.80 11.78
C ASN A 459 -6.55 -18.53 12.96
N ILE A 460 -5.29 -18.19 12.65
CA ILE A 460 -4.21 -17.99 13.65
C ILE A 460 -3.34 -16.74 13.41
N VAL A 461 -3.40 -16.09 12.24
CA VAL A 461 -2.54 -14.93 11.93
C VAL A 461 -2.85 -13.72 12.83
N TRP A 462 -4.12 -13.54 13.20
CA TRP A 462 -4.56 -12.54 14.17
C TRP A 462 -3.88 -12.72 15.55
N TRP A 463 -3.59 -13.96 15.94
CA TRP A 463 -2.88 -14.28 17.18
C TRP A 463 -1.39 -14.02 16.98
N LEU A 464 -0.78 -14.57 15.93
CA LEU A 464 0.65 -14.44 15.67
C LEU A 464 1.11 -12.98 15.69
N GLU A 465 0.60 -12.15 14.78
CA GLU A 465 1.03 -10.75 14.69
C GLU A 465 0.39 -9.87 15.78
N GLY A 466 -0.89 -10.11 16.10
CA GLY A 466 -1.61 -9.33 17.11
C GLY A 466 -1.11 -9.54 18.54
N PHE A 467 -0.56 -10.71 18.88
CA PHE A 467 0.03 -10.99 20.18
C PHE A 467 1.44 -10.45 20.30
N ALA A 468 2.24 -10.50 19.22
CA ALA A 468 3.51 -9.79 19.16
C ALA A 468 3.32 -8.26 19.31
N GLU A 469 2.37 -7.67 18.60
CA GLU A 469 1.96 -6.26 18.75
C GLU A 469 1.43 -5.95 20.17
N TYR A 470 0.61 -6.83 20.76
CA TYR A 470 0.13 -6.65 22.14
C TYR A 470 1.26 -6.76 23.17
N MET A 471 2.22 -7.65 22.98
CA MET A 471 3.36 -7.77 23.86
C MET A 471 4.32 -6.58 23.77
N HIS A 472 4.43 -5.94 22.60
CA HIS A 472 5.20 -4.71 22.43
C HIS A 472 4.46 -3.47 22.98
N TYR A 473 3.23 -3.19 22.54
CA TYR A 473 2.52 -1.94 22.86
C TYR A 473 1.60 -2.00 24.10
N LYS A 474 1.23 -3.19 24.58
CA LYS A 474 0.29 -3.45 25.69
C LYS A 474 -1.07 -2.77 25.53
N LYS A 475 -1.19 -1.52 25.96
CA LYS A 475 -2.42 -0.71 25.85
C LYS A 475 -2.23 0.56 25.03
N GLY A 476 -1.00 1.00 24.82
CA GLY A 476 -0.64 2.30 24.21
C GLY A 476 -0.53 2.29 22.69
N TYR A 477 -1.05 1.29 21.98
CA TYR A 477 -1.04 1.28 20.51
C TYR A 477 -2.09 2.26 19.95
N GLN A 478 -1.85 3.57 20.09
CA GLN A 478 -2.81 4.60 19.71
C GLN A 478 -3.22 4.48 18.23
N ALA A 479 -2.27 4.22 17.32
CA ALA A 479 -2.54 4.02 15.90
C ALA A 479 -3.43 2.81 15.56
N ALA A 480 -3.66 1.88 16.50
CA ALA A 480 -4.69 0.84 16.36
C ALA A 480 -6.04 1.30 16.95
N VAL A 481 -6.03 2.10 18.01
CA VAL A 481 -7.24 2.73 18.60
C VAL A 481 -7.86 3.76 17.65
N ASP A 482 -7.04 4.49 16.90
CA ASP A 482 -7.48 5.52 15.94
C ASP A 482 -8.30 4.94 14.77
N LEU A 483 -8.07 3.67 14.39
CA LEU A 483 -8.85 2.98 13.34
C LEU A 483 -10.32 2.69 13.75
N ILE A 484 -10.66 2.84 15.03
CA ILE A 484 -11.97 2.46 15.60
C ILE A 484 -13.04 3.51 15.23
N GLY A 485 -13.53 3.43 13.99
CA GLY A 485 -14.58 4.28 13.45
C GLY A 485 -14.52 4.38 11.94
N ASP A 486 -13.31 4.58 11.42
CA ASP A 486 -13.02 4.70 9.98
C ASP A 486 -13.06 3.33 9.29
N GLU A 487 -12.50 2.32 9.95
CA GLU A 487 -12.64 0.90 9.60
C GLU A 487 -13.58 0.21 10.61
N ASN A 488 -14.32 -0.81 10.16
CA ASN A 488 -15.25 -1.57 11.01
C ASN A 488 -15.24 -3.06 10.63
N TYR A 489 -14.32 -3.83 11.19
CA TYR A 489 -14.35 -5.29 11.13
C TYR A 489 -15.12 -5.88 12.32
N SER A 490 -15.84 -6.98 12.11
CA SER A 490 -16.32 -7.80 13.22
C SER A 490 -15.17 -8.65 13.78
N LEU A 491 -15.29 -9.12 15.02
CA LEU A 491 -14.29 -10.04 15.60
C LEU A 491 -14.14 -11.30 14.73
N ALA A 492 -15.24 -11.83 14.19
CA ALA A 492 -15.20 -12.97 13.26
C ALA A 492 -14.38 -12.70 11.98
N ASP A 493 -14.41 -11.47 11.45
CA ASP A 493 -13.56 -11.09 10.31
C ASP A 493 -12.08 -11.06 10.73
N ILE A 494 -11.77 -10.49 11.90
CA ILE A 494 -10.40 -10.38 12.39
C ILE A 494 -9.82 -11.77 12.67
N LEU A 495 -10.56 -12.62 13.37
CA LEU A 495 -10.10 -13.96 13.75
C LEU A 495 -9.92 -14.92 12.54
N THR A 496 -10.52 -14.62 11.39
CA THR A 496 -10.33 -15.34 10.11
C THR A 496 -9.28 -14.70 9.19
N THR A 497 -8.47 -13.77 9.70
CA THR A 497 -7.43 -13.06 8.92
C THR A 497 -6.29 -13.98 8.48
N THR A 498 -5.72 -13.65 7.33
CA THR A 498 -4.56 -14.29 6.69
C THR A 498 -3.58 -13.23 6.20
N TYR A 499 -2.31 -13.59 5.94
CA TYR A 499 -1.28 -12.70 5.39
C TYR A 499 -1.54 -12.16 3.97
N GLU A 500 -2.65 -12.53 3.32
CA GLU A 500 -3.11 -11.95 2.04
C GLU A 500 -3.95 -10.67 2.25
N HIS A 501 -4.22 -10.29 3.51
CA HIS A 501 -4.92 -9.07 3.89
C HIS A 501 -3.94 -7.90 4.12
N ASP A 502 -4.49 -6.69 4.22
CA ASP A 502 -3.75 -5.47 4.50
C ASP A 502 -3.14 -5.43 5.92
N LEU A 503 -2.17 -4.53 6.12
CA LEU A 503 -1.42 -4.40 7.37
C LEU A 503 -2.29 -3.89 8.54
N ASN A 504 -3.35 -3.11 8.29
CA ASN A 504 -4.25 -2.69 9.37
C ASN A 504 -5.00 -3.90 9.93
N ARG A 505 -5.57 -4.73 9.06
CA ARG A 505 -6.31 -5.94 9.46
C ARG A 505 -5.41 -6.99 10.11
N VAL A 506 -4.20 -7.21 9.57
CA VAL A 506 -3.25 -8.20 10.11
C VAL A 506 -2.71 -7.78 11.48
N TYR A 507 -2.17 -6.56 11.60
CA TYR A 507 -1.42 -6.14 12.80
C TYR A 507 -2.31 -5.39 13.80
N ARG A 508 -2.93 -4.28 13.38
CA ARG A 508 -3.62 -3.34 14.30
C ARG A 508 -4.96 -3.87 14.79
N TRP A 509 -5.77 -4.45 13.90
CA TRP A 509 -7.00 -5.15 14.29
C TRP A 509 -6.72 -6.49 14.98
N GLY A 510 -5.65 -7.21 14.59
CA GLY A 510 -5.14 -8.36 15.33
C GLY A 510 -4.84 -8.03 16.78
N TYR A 511 -4.08 -6.96 17.03
CA TYR A 511 -3.82 -6.40 18.37
C TYR A 511 -5.12 -6.08 19.12
N LEU A 512 -6.11 -5.42 18.48
CA LEU A 512 -7.39 -5.11 19.14
C LEU A 512 -8.15 -6.37 19.56
N ALA A 513 -8.15 -7.42 18.73
CA ALA A 513 -8.76 -8.70 19.06
C ALA A 513 -8.02 -9.44 20.19
N VAL A 514 -6.69 -9.49 20.15
CA VAL A 514 -5.86 -10.09 21.21
C VAL A 514 -6.04 -9.34 22.53
N ARG A 515 -5.98 -8.00 22.53
CA ARG A 515 -6.21 -7.17 23.72
C ARG A 515 -7.62 -7.37 24.29
N PHE A 516 -8.65 -7.39 23.45
CA PHE A 516 -10.02 -7.67 23.87
C PHE A 516 -10.13 -9.03 24.58
N LEU A 517 -9.60 -10.09 23.96
CA LEU A 517 -9.66 -11.44 24.52
C LEU A 517 -8.83 -11.57 25.81
N LEU A 518 -7.65 -10.94 25.91
CA LEU A 518 -6.86 -10.94 27.14
C LEU A 518 -7.46 -10.08 28.27
N GLU A 519 -8.13 -8.97 27.96
CA GLU A 519 -8.79 -8.13 28.96
C GLU A 519 -10.14 -8.67 29.44
N GLN A 520 -10.94 -9.31 28.57
CA GLN A 520 -12.33 -9.70 28.85
C GLN A 520 -12.56 -11.22 28.90
N HIS A 521 -11.79 -12.02 28.15
CA HIS A 521 -11.99 -13.47 27.95
C HIS A 521 -10.69 -14.30 28.14
N PRO A 522 -9.91 -14.11 29.22
CA PRO A 522 -8.62 -14.79 29.38
C PRO A 522 -8.76 -16.31 29.53
N SER A 523 -9.89 -16.81 30.03
CA SER A 523 -10.21 -18.25 30.10
C SER A 523 -10.32 -18.91 28.72
N GLU A 524 -10.80 -18.16 27.74
CA GLU A 524 -10.96 -18.58 26.36
C GLU A 524 -9.59 -18.57 25.67
N VAL A 525 -8.71 -17.60 25.96
CA VAL A 525 -7.30 -17.61 25.53
C VAL A 525 -6.53 -18.80 26.13
N ASP A 526 -6.63 -19.03 27.45
CA ASP A 526 -6.05 -20.21 28.12
C ASP A 526 -6.52 -21.53 27.48
N SER A 527 -7.79 -21.58 27.03
CA SER A 527 -8.38 -22.75 26.37
C SER A 527 -7.85 -22.93 24.93
N LEU A 528 -7.78 -21.86 24.15
CA LEU A 528 -7.20 -21.88 22.80
C LEU A 528 -5.72 -22.29 22.85
N LEU A 529 -4.93 -21.71 23.76
CA LEU A 529 -3.51 -22.04 23.91
C LEU A 529 -3.26 -23.51 24.28
N GLN A 530 -4.20 -24.20 24.94
CA GLN A 530 -4.09 -25.65 25.17
C GLN A 530 -4.17 -26.47 23.86
N PHE A 531 -4.97 -26.03 22.88
CA PHE A 531 -5.01 -26.67 21.56
C PHE A 531 -3.73 -26.40 20.76
N ALA A 532 -3.21 -25.17 20.78
CA ALA A 532 -1.93 -24.84 20.14
C ALA A 532 -0.74 -25.61 20.76
N ARG A 533 -0.63 -25.66 22.10
CA ARG A 533 0.45 -26.35 22.84
C ARG A 533 0.43 -27.87 22.67
N SER A 534 -0.72 -28.46 22.35
CA SER A 534 -0.87 -29.87 22.01
C SER A 534 -0.82 -30.14 20.50
N GLY A 535 -0.90 -29.10 19.68
CA GLY A 535 -0.84 -29.17 18.23
C GLY A 535 -2.14 -29.54 17.54
N ASP A 536 -3.28 -29.44 18.24
CA ASP A 536 -4.63 -29.65 17.71
C ASP A 536 -5.15 -28.37 17.05
N TYR A 537 -4.49 -27.97 15.95
CA TYR A 537 -4.87 -26.78 15.19
C TYR A 537 -6.26 -26.93 14.52
N VAL A 538 -6.78 -28.16 14.39
CA VAL A 538 -8.14 -28.42 13.89
C VAL A 538 -9.18 -27.99 14.91
N THR A 539 -8.97 -28.30 16.20
CA THR A 539 -9.83 -27.78 17.27
C THR A 539 -9.62 -26.28 17.49
N TRP A 540 -8.37 -25.77 17.47
CA TRP A 540 -8.11 -24.31 17.51
C TRP A 540 -8.94 -23.57 16.47
N SER A 541 -8.83 -23.94 15.19
CA SER A 541 -9.46 -23.23 14.09
C SER A 541 -10.99 -23.21 14.21
N ARG A 542 -11.59 -24.34 14.62
CA ARG A 542 -13.04 -24.44 14.89
C ARG A 542 -13.49 -23.56 16.06
N GLU A 543 -12.80 -23.61 17.19
CA GLU A 543 -13.21 -22.82 18.37
C GLU A 543 -13.01 -21.32 18.15
N VAL A 544 -11.98 -20.91 17.38
CA VAL A 544 -11.76 -19.51 16.98
C VAL A 544 -12.91 -18.97 16.11
N GLU A 545 -13.41 -19.74 15.13
CA GLU A 545 -14.58 -19.35 14.33
C GLU A 545 -15.85 -19.18 15.19
N LEU A 546 -16.09 -20.10 16.11
CA LEU A 546 -17.23 -20.05 17.03
C LEU A 546 -17.12 -18.85 17.99
N LEU A 547 -15.94 -18.61 18.55
CA LEU A 547 -15.65 -17.52 19.48
C LEU A 547 -15.85 -16.15 18.84
N GLY A 548 -15.37 -15.96 17.61
CA GLY A 548 -15.54 -14.72 16.85
C GLY A 548 -17.01 -14.37 16.64
N VAL A 549 -17.81 -15.34 16.19
CA VAL A 549 -19.26 -15.15 16.00
C VAL A 549 -19.98 -14.91 17.34
N HIS A 550 -19.57 -15.58 18.42
CA HIS A 550 -20.19 -15.43 19.74
C HIS A 550 -19.96 -14.05 20.36
N LEU A 551 -18.72 -13.56 20.33
CA LEU A 551 -18.30 -12.33 21.02
C LEU A 551 -18.39 -11.06 20.16
N ASN A 552 -18.76 -11.18 18.88
CA ASN A 552 -18.90 -10.07 17.93
C ASN A 552 -19.61 -8.82 18.51
N ALA A 553 -20.72 -8.99 19.23
CA ALA A 553 -21.50 -7.89 19.81
C ALA A 553 -20.84 -7.26 21.06
N GLU A 554 -20.06 -8.05 21.80
CA GLU A 554 -19.31 -7.60 22.97
C GLU A 554 -18.04 -6.86 22.56
N PHE A 555 -17.29 -7.38 21.59
CA PHE A 555 -16.16 -6.69 20.96
C PHE A 555 -16.58 -5.34 20.38
N ALA A 556 -17.67 -5.29 19.60
CA ALA A 556 -18.23 -4.05 19.06
C ALA A 556 -18.79 -3.09 20.14
N THR A 557 -18.83 -3.50 21.41
CA THR A 557 -19.16 -2.65 22.57
C THR A 557 -17.89 -2.21 23.30
N TRP A 558 -16.93 -3.11 23.53
CA TRP A 558 -15.61 -2.83 24.10
C TRP A 558 -14.82 -1.80 23.27
N LEU A 559 -14.82 -1.92 21.94
CA LEU A 559 -14.20 -0.94 21.03
C LEU A 559 -14.69 0.50 21.30
N LYS A 560 -15.98 0.69 21.62
CA LYS A 560 -16.61 1.99 21.92
C LYS A 560 -16.29 2.52 23.32
N VAL A 561 -15.64 1.71 24.15
CA VAL A 561 -15.05 2.10 25.45
C VAL A 561 -13.59 2.49 25.23
N VAL A 562 -12.81 1.67 24.52
CA VAL A 562 -11.40 1.93 24.21
C VAL A 562 -11.22 3.24 23.44
N SER A 563 -12.00 3.49 22.39
CA SER A 563 -11.96 4.76 21.62
C SER A 563 -12.47 6.00 22.38
N LYS A 564 -12.70 5.89 23.70
CA LYS A 564 -13.14 6.98 24.59
C LYS A 564 -12.34 7.06 25.89
N GLN A 565 -11.36 6.19 26.11
CA GLN A 565 -10.45 6.28 27.24
C GLN A 565 -9.24 7.12 26.82
N PRO A 566 -9.05 8.35 27.34
CA PRO A 566 -7.72 8.96 27.34
C PRO A 566 -6.84 8.16 28.29
N ASP A 567 -5.58 7.89 27.89
CA ASP A 567 -4.67 7.08 28.70
C ASP A 567 -4.45 7.69 30.10
N THR A 568 -4.68 6.87 31.13
CA THR A 568 -4.30 7.15 32.52
C THR A 568 -3.65 5.90 33.12
N GLU A 569 -2.48 6.11 33.71
CA GLU A 569 -1.47 5.11 34.09
C GLU A 569 -1.95 4.00 35.06
N GLU A 570 -1.38 2.80 34.93
CA GLU A 570 -0.43 2.25 35.93
C GLU A 570 0.20 0.93 35.47
N GLY A 571 1.49 0.71 35.77
CA GLY A 571 2.23 -0.51 35.37
C GLY A 571 3.76 -0.40 35.42
N GLY A 572 4.33 0.12 36.53
CA GLY A 572 5.74 0.53 36.59
C GLY A 572 6.77 -0.54 36.99
N GLY A 573 7.95 -0.47 36.38
CA GLY A 573 9.18 -1.15 36.80
C GLY A 573 10.41 -0.32 36.39
N ASN A 574 11.31 -0.01 37.32
CA ASN A 574 12.32 1.04 37.14
C ASN A 574 13.60 0.62 36.41
N GLY A 575 14.02 1.43 35.44
CA GLY A 575 15.41 1.61 35.00
C GLY A 575 15.71 3.11 34.86
N GLU A 576 16.86 3.59 35.34
CA GLU A 576 17.07 5.04 35.55
C GLU A 576 17.51 5.81 34.30
N SER A 577 16.58 6.59 33.74
CA SER A 577 16.77 7.98 33.26
C SER A 577 18.13 8.35 32.63
N GLY A 578 18.31 8.02 31.35
CA GLY A 578 18.99 8.95 30.42
C GLY A 578 18.01 10.07 30.04
N THR A 579 18.44 11.34 30.04
CA THR A 579 17.54 12.47 29.78
C THR A 579 17.34 12.69 28.28
N THR A 580 16.36 12.00 27.68
CA THR A 580 15.66 12.57 26.53
C THR A 580 14.72 13.68 27.04
N ASP A 581 14.70 14.81 26.33
CA ASP A 581 13.69 15.83 26.57
C ASP A 581 12.31 15.24 26.24
N LYS A 582 11.26 15.74 26.88
CA LYS A 582 9.90 15.28 26.54
C LYS A 582 9.66 15.56 25.04
N PRO A 583 9.21 14.56 24.26
CA PRO A 583 8.29 14.89 23.19
C PRO A 583 7.09 15.55 23.88
N GLN A 584 7.00 16.88 23.78
CA GLN A 584 5.68 17.49 23.79
C GLN A 584 4.91 16.82 22.65
N PRO A 585 3.60 16.51 22.80
CA PRO A 585 2.81 16.06 21.66
C PRO A 585 3.01 17.11 20.56
N GLN A 586 3.68 16.72 19.48
CA GLN A 586 4.21 17.67 18.50
C GLN A 586 3.01 18.34 17.85
N GLU A 587 2.74 19.59 18.23
CA GLU A 587 1.60 20.36 17.69
C GLU A 587 1.86 20.57 16.20
N LEU A 588 1.37 19.62 15.41
CA LEU A 588 1.64 19.56 13.98
C LEU A 588 1.21 20.88 13.36
N LEU A 589 2.12 21.48 12.60
CA LEU A 589 1.98 22.87 12.21
C LEU A 589 0.89 23.00 11.15
N ASN A 590 -0.16 23.78 11.41
CA ASN A 590 -1.17 24.07 10.38
C ASN A 590 -0.62 25.16 9.45
N ILE A 591 -0.21 24.79 8.24
CA ILE A 591 0.25 25.77 7.24
C ILE A 591 -0.93 26.56 6.68
N GLY A 592 -2.13 25.98 6.67
CA GLY A 592 -3.32 26.58 6.04
C GLY A 592 -3.23 26.63 4.52
N LEU A 593 -4.22 27.28 3.89
CA LEU A 593 -4.35 27.33 2.43
C LEU A 593 -3.81 28.63 1.83
N ASN A 594 -3.20 28.51 0.64
CA ASN A 594 -2.58 29.62 -0.11
C ASN A 594 -1.50 30.33 0.72
N GLN A 595 -0.70 29.56 1.45
CA GLN A 595 0.41 30.05 2.29
C GLN A 595 1.75 29.47 1.81
N THR A 596 2.84 30.17 2.14
CA THR A 596 4.21 29.70 1.98
C THR A 596 4.89 29.70 3.35
N MET A 597 5.64 28.64 3.67
CA MET A 597 6.33 28.47 4.94
C MET A 597 7.68 27.77 4.74
N SER A 598 8.75 28.38 5.23
CA SER A 598 10.11 27.83 5.13
C SER A 598 10.39 26.85 6.27
N PHE A 599 10.86 25.66 5.93
CA PHE A 599 11.32 24.61 6.84
C PHE A 599 12.83 24.41 6.73
N LYS A 600 13.39 23.80 7.79
CA LYS A 600 14.75 23.28 7.84
C LYS A 600 14.78 21.95 8.58
N ALA A 601 15.74 21.10 8.25
CA ALA A 601 15.96 19.81 8.85
C ALA A 601 17.42 19.39 8.65
N ASP A 602 18.04 18.79 9.66
CA ASP A 602 19.34 18.13 9.50
C ASP A 602 19.15 16.75 8.82
N ASP A 603 20.24 16.08 8.42
CA ASP A 603 20.17 14.81 7.68
C ASP A 603 19.27 13.77 8.38
N TYR A 604 18.34 13.18 7.65
CA TYR A 604 17.37 12.17 8.10
C TYR A 604 16.36 12.63 9.17
N GLN A 605 16.20 13.94 9.39
CA GLN A 605 15.08 14.49 10.18
C GLN A 605 13.81 14.61 9.34
N GLU A 606 12.66 14.46 10.00
CA GLU A 606 11.32 14.59 9.44
C GLU A 606 10.60 15.80 10.05
N GLN A 607 10.02 16.67 9.21
CA GLN A 607 9.18 17.79 9.63
C GLN A 607 7.72 17.47 9.31
N LEU A 608 6.92 17.28 10.36
CA LEU A 608 5.50 16.91 10.28
C LEU A 608 4.59 18.13 10.41
N PHE A 609 3.64 18.26 9.49
CA PHE A 609 2.68 19.37 9.47
C PHE A 609 1.35 18.95 8.82
N TYR A 610 0.34 19.82 8.82
CA TYR A 610 -0.93 19.57 8.14
C TYR A 610 -1.56 20.82 7.51
N VAL A 611 -2.60 20.57 6.73
CA VAL A 611 -3.46 21.58 6.10
C VAL A 611 -4.91 21.15 6.22
N ASP A 612 -5.76 22.00 6.80
CA ASP A 612 -7.21 21.79 6.81
C ASP A 612 -7.83 22.29 5.49
N VAL A 613 -8.40 21.38 4.70
CA VAL A 613 -9.11 21.69 3.45
C VAL A 613 -10.62 21.79 3.74
N PRO A 614 -11.24 22.98 3.60
CA PRO A 614 -12.67 23.15 3.83
C PRO A 614 -13.50 22.74 2.61
N ASN A 615 -14.81 22.62 2.81
CA ASN A 615 -15.76 22.44 1.72
C ASN A 615 -15.64 23.57 0.67
N GLY A 616 -15.72 23.21 -0.62
CA GLY A 616 -15.73 24.15 -1.73
C GLY A 616 -14.37 24.44 -2.38
N ILE A 617 -13.30 23.72 -2.03
CA ILE A 617 -12.04 23.74 -2.78
C ILE A 617 -12.14 22.85 -4.01
N SER A 618 -11.90 23.40 -5.21
CA SER A 618 -11.93 22.64 -6.49
C SER A 618 -10.58 22.07 -6.91
N GLU A 619 -9.47 22.72 -6.54
CA GLU A 619 -8.11 22.26 -6.79
C GLU A 619 -7.31 22.52 -5.50
N PHE A 620 -6.58 21.52 -5.00
CA PHE A 620 -5.66 21.63 -3.86
C PHE A 620 -4.35 20.93 -4.22
N SER A 621 -3.24 21.62 -4.03
CA SER A 621 -1.90 21.05 -4.15
C SER A 621 -0.99 21.60 -3.06
N ILE A 622 0.11 20.88 -2.88
CA ILE A 622 1.25 21.32 -2.09
C ILE A 622 2.49 21.18 -2.97
N SER A 623 3.43 22.12 -2.83
CA SER A 623 4.72 22.11 -3.50
C SER A 623 5.82 22.37 -2.49
N ILE A 624 7.04 21.90 -2.78
CA ILE A 624 8.25 22.34 -2.09
C ILE A 624 9.27 22.89 -3.09
N THR A 625 10.09 23.83 -2.64
CA THR A 625 11.21 24.41 -3.42
C THR A 625 12.28 24.87 -2.44
N GLY A 626 13.55 24.47 -2.59
CA GLY A 626 14.61 24.91 -1.69
C GLY A 626 15.99 24.30 -1.89
N ASP A 627 16.80 24.34 -0.83
CA ASP A 627 18.11 23.69 -0.74
C ASP A 627 18.01 22.25 -0.18
N GLY A 628 19.13 21.52 -0.19
CA GLY A 628 19.22 20.12 0.25
C GLY A 628 18.45 19.13 -0.65
N ASP A 629 18.07 18.00 -0.05
CA ASP A 629 17.34 16.90 -0.71
C ASP A 629 16.19 16.50 0.22
N ALA A 630 15.03 17.13 0.04
CA ALA A 630 13.85 16.97 0.90
C ALA A 630 12.71 16.30 0.13
N ASP A 631 12.29 15.11 0.58
CA ASP A 631 11.13 14.40 0.05
C ASP A 631 9.83 14.93 0.68
N LEU A 632 8.76 15.05 -0.11
CA LEU A 632 7.41 15.32 0.38
C LEU A 632 6.50 14.08 0.32
N TYR A 633 5.91 13.74 1.45
CA TYR A 633 4.95 12.64 1.63
C TYR A 633 3.63 13.17 2.17
N ALA A 634 2.51 12.58 1.77
CA ALA A 634 1.19 13.03 2.19
C ALA A 634 0.16 11.91 2.43
N SER A 635 -0.77 12.21 3.33
CA SER A 635 -1.90 11.35 3.70
C SER A 635 -3.13 12.19 4.02
N TYR A 636 -4.30 11.74 3.58
CA TYR A 636 -5.60 12.27 3.97
C TYR A 636 -6.07 11.60 5.26
N GLU A 637 -6.48 12.41 6.24
CA GLU A 637 -7.02 12.08 7.58
C GLU A 637 -6.12 11.25 8.52
N LYS A 638 -5.08 10.60 7.99
CA LYS A 638 -3.98 9.94 8.72
C LYS A 638 -2.69 10.78 8.67
N VAL A 639 -1.87 10.78 9.73
CA VAL A 639 -0.51 11.36 9.69
C VAL A 639 0.34 10.67 8.62
N ALA A 640 1.09 11.46 7.84
CA ALA A 640 2.04 10.94 6.85
C ALA A 640 3.44 10.88 7.45
N HIS A 641 4.15 9.79 7.19
CA HIS A 641 5.59 9.64 7.44
C HIS A 641 6.29 9.17 6.16
N TYR A 642 7.60 9.35 6.06
CA TYR A 642 8.38 8.89 4.90
C TYR A 642 8.31 7.37 4.64
N TYR A 643 7.92 6.60 5.66
CA TYR A 643 7.72 5.15 5.63
C TYR A 643 6.25 4.71 5.68
N ASP A 644 5.29 5.63 5.88
CA ASP A 644 3.86 5.33 5.93
C ASP A 644 3.03 6.54 5.42
N TYR A 645 2.70 6.51 4.13
CA TYR A 645 2.02 7.59 3.41
C TYR A 645 1.06 7.05 2.34
N GLN A 646 0.07 7.86 1.95
CA GLN A 646 -0.88 7.51 0.89
C GLN A 646 -0.43 7.95 -0.51
N VAL A 647 0.27 9.08 -0.60
CA VAL A 647 0.78 9.64 -1.86
C VAL A 647 2.07 10.42 -1.67
N SER A 648 2.95 10.33 -2.65
CA SER A 648 4.16 11.15 -2.80
C SER A 648 4.52 11.22 -4.30
N GLU A 649 5.18 12.29 -4.72
CA GLU A 649 5.82 12.40 -6.04
C GLU A 649 7.35 12.57 -5.86
N PHE A 650 7.94 11.92 -4.84
CA PHE A 650 9.31 12.26 -4.42
C PHE A 650 10.36 12.12 -5.52
N GLN A 651 11.30 13.06 -5.55
CA GLN A 651 12.43 13.07 -6.48
C GLN A 651 13.64 13.78 -5.86
N ARG A 652 14.82 13.55 -6.44
CA ARG A 652 16.06 14.03 -5.83
C ARG A 652 16.20 15.55 -5.93
N GLY A 653 16.36 16.21 -4.78
CA GLY A 653 16.40 17.66 -4.61
C GLY A 653 15.01 18.22 -4.32
N SER A 654 14.95 19.21 -3.43
CA SER A 654 13.74 19.74 -2.78
C SER A 654 12.75 20.50 -3.69
N GLU A 655 12.56 20.11 -4.95
CA GLU A 655 11.59 20.64 -5.91
C GLU A 655 10.50 19.59 -6.22
N GLU A 656 9.38 19.58 -5.48
CA GLU A 656 8.33 18.58 -5.64
C GLU A 656 6.93 19.18 -5.63
N THR A 657 5.91 18.42 -6.06
CA THR A 657 4.49 18.85 -6.00
C THR A 657 3.54 17.66 -5.94
N ILE A 658 2.69 17.62 -4.91
CA ILE A 658 1.57 16.68 -4.79
C ILE A 658 0.28 17.42 -5.12
N GLN A 659 -0.41 16.99 -6.18
CA GLN A 659 -1.71 17.50 -6.60
C GLN A 659 -2.83 16.56 -6.12
N PHE A 660 -3.72 17.04 -5.26
CA PHE A 660 -4.85 16.26 -4.78
C PHE A 660 -5.99 16.26 -5.80
N ILE A 661 -6.54 15.06 -6.02
CA ILE A 661 -7.58 14.80 -7.03
C ILE A 661 -8.95 15.21 -6.48
N ALA A 662 -9.72 15.95 -7.28
CA ALA A 662 -11.10 16.28 -6.97
C ALA A 662 -12.00 15.04 -7.05
N GLN A 663 -12.92 14.91 -6.10
CA GLN A 663 -14.00 13.93 -6.09
C GLN A 663 -14.98 14.16 -7.26
N SER A 664 -15.92 13.23 -7.46
CA SER A 664 -16.93 13.27 -8.54
C SER A 664 -17.90 14.46 -8.49
N ASN A 665 -17.87 15.26 -7.42
CA ASN A 665 -18.60 16.53 -7.27
C ASN A 665 -17.81 17.75 -7.83
N GLY A 666 -16.56 17.55 -8.30
CA GLY A 666 -15.66 18.62 -8.75
C GLY A 666 -14.97 19.39 -7.63
N LEU A 667 -14.91 18.83 -6.42
CA LEU A 667 -14.26 19.38 -5.23
C LEU A 667 -13.25 18.39 -4.64
N VAL A 668 -12.15 18.89 -4.09
CA VAL A 668 -11.24 18.09 -3.26
C VAL A 668 -11.95 17.70 -1.95
N ALA A 669 -11.58 16.54 -1.38
CA ALA A 669 -12.21 16.05 -0.15
C ALA A 669 -12.03 17.06 1.01
N PRO A 670 -13.12 17.43 1.71
CA PRO A 670 -13.04 18.36 2.83
C PRO A 670 -12.59 17.60 4.10
N GLY A 671 -11.34 17.81 4.51
CA GLY A 671 -10.74 17.12 5.65
C GLY A 671 -9.32 17.60 5.93
N ARG A 672 -8.62 16.91 6.83
CA ARG A 672 -7.24 17.23 7.18
C ARG A 672 -6.26 16.44 6.32
N TYR A 673 -5.38 17.13 5.61
CA TYR A 673 -4.27 16.53 4.90
C TYR A 673 -3.00 16.70 5.74
N TYR A 674 -2.36 15.60 6.11
CA TYR A 674 -1.09 15.59 6.83
C TYR A 674 0.06 15.35 5.86
N PHE A 675 1.22 15.89 6.23
CA PHE A 675 2.42 15.87 5.41
C PHE A 675 3.66 15.56 6.25
N SER A 676 4.56 14.80 5.65
CA SER A 676 5.95 14.64 6.09
C SER A 676 6.86 15.29 5.05
N LEU A 677 7.77 16.13 5.52
CA LEU A 677 8.88 16.66 4.74
C LEU A 677 10.18 16.10 5.34
N ALA A 678 10.78 15.12 4.69
CA ALA A 678 11.90 14.36 5.22
C ALA A 678 13.22 14.68 4.50
N ALA A 679 14.26 15.03 5.24
CA ALA A 679 15.58 15.31 4.69
C ALA A 679 16.34 14.01 4.35
N ARG A 680 16.64 13.77 3.08
CA ARG A 680 17.70 12.84 2.66
C ARG A 680 19.09 13.47 2.78
N GLU A 681 19.19 14.75 2.44
CA GLU A 681 20.33 15.62 2.70
C GLU A 681 19.83 16.89 3.40
N ALA A 682 20.55 17.34 4.44
CA ALA A 682 20.17 18.46 5.29
C ALA A 682 19.81 19.73 4.50
N PHE A 683 18.68 20.34 4.83
CA PHE A 683 18.16 21.55 4.19
C PHE A 683 17.90 22.65 5.21
N GLN A 684 18.03 23.91 4.79
CA GLN A 684 17.93 25.09 5.66
C GLN A 684 16.85 26.07 5.21
N ASN A 685 16.40 25.99 3.96
CA ASN A 685 15.49 26.95 3.33
C ASN A 685 14.55 26.25 2.32
N VAL A 686 13.80 25.21 2.74
CA VAL A 686 12.78 24.58 1.89
C VAL A 686 11.43 25.26 2.12
N GLU A 687 10.97 26.00 1.12
CA GLU A 687 9.66 26.64 1.12
C GLU A 687 8.57 25.61 0.75
N VAL A 688 7.74 25.24 1.72
CA VAL A 688 6.47 24.57 1.47
C VAL A 688 5.46 25.61 1.02
N VAL A 689 4.84 25.39 -0.14
CA VAL A 689 3.79 26.24 -0.72
C VAL A 689 2.50 25.44 -0.82
N THR A 690 1.45 25.88 -0.14
CA THR A 690 0.11 25.32 -0.33
C THR A 690 -0.66 26.15 -1.35
N PHE A 691 -1.34 25.50 -2.30
CA PHE A 691 -2.22 26.17 -3.26
C PHE A 691 -3.62 25.56 -3.19
N ALA A 692 -4.63 26.40 -3.04
CA ALA A 692 -6.02 25.95 -3.06
C ALA A 692 -6.93 26.94 -3.79
N LYS A 693 -7.52 26.47 -4.88
CA LYS A 693 -8.50 27.20 -5.66
C LYS A 693 -9.89 26.88 -5.15
N GLN A 694 -10.41 27.76 -4.31
CA GLN A 694 -11.82 27.76 -3.95
C GLN A 694 -12.66 27.89 -5.24
N GLN A 695 -13.64 27.01 -5.41
CA GLN A 695 -14.49 27.05 -6.58
C GLN A 695 -15.37 28.29 -6.49
N ASN A 696 -15.24 29.22 -7.44
CA ASN A 696 -16.07 30.43 -7.53
C ASN A 696 -17.50 30.07 -7.96
N GLN A 697 -18.21 29.37 -7.09
CA GLN A 697 -19.60 29.00 -7.27
C GLN A 697 -20.49 30.24 -7.13
N THR A 698 -20.93 30.77 -8.25
CA THR A 698 -22.19 31.54 -8.35
C THR A 698 -23.43 30.63 -8.23
N HIS A 699 -23.27 29.43 -7.68
CA HIS A 699 -24.38 28.59 -7.26
C HIS A 699 -24.91 29.08 -5.93
N LYS A 700 -26.23 29.32 -5.91
CA LYS A 700 -26.99 29.44 -4.67
C LYS A 700 -26.75 28.16 -3.83
N PRO A 701 -26.53 28.24 -2.51
CA PRO A 701 -26.51 27.05 -1.66
C PRO A 701 -27.79 26.24 -1.90
N LYS A 702 -27.64 24.99 -2.30
CA LYS A 702 -28.76 24.07 -2.43
C LYS A 702 -29.00 23.35 -1.12
N ASP A 703 -30.27 23.15 -0.82
CA ASP A 703 -30.68 22.25 0.23
C ASP A 703 -30.37 20.81 -0.16
N ASP A 704 -29.78 20.06 0.76
CA ASP A 704 -29.83 18.60 0.73
C ASP A 704 -31.32 18.17 0.75
N LEU A 705 -31.74 17.41 -0.26
CA LEU A 705 -33.14 17.02 -0.46
C LEU A 705 -33.49 15.69 0.21
N SER A 706 -32.61 15.13 1.05
CA SER A 706 -32.91 13.96 1.88
C SER A 706 -34.02 14.30 2.88
N PRO A 707 -35.13 13.54 2.93
CA PRO A 707 -36.21 13.77 3.89
C PRO A 707 -35.72 13.70 5.34
N LEU A 708 -35.79 14.84 6.03
CA LEU A 708 -35.44 14.94 7.44
C LEU A 708 -36.63 14.47 8.29
N LEU A 709 -36.46 13.41 9.07
CA LEU A 709 -37.49 13.01 10.03
C LEU A 709 -37.46 13.91 11.27
N ILE A 710 -38.65 14.28 11.77
CA ILE A 710 -38.84 15.01 13.03
C ILE A 710 -39.59 14.15 14.06
N GLU A 711 -39.24 14.33 15.33
CA GLU A 711 -39.84 13.65 16.47
C GLU A 711 -41.09 14.41 16.96
N ASN A 712 -42.12 13.69 17.41
CA ASN A 712 -43.33 14.30 17.99
C ASN A 712 -42.96 15.12 19.26
N ASN A 713 -43.54 16.32 19.40
CA ASN A 713 -43.29 17.26 20.50
C ASN A 713 -41.82 17.73 20.66
N LYS A 714 -41.03 17.73 19.58
CA LYS A 714 -39.63 18.20 19.58
C LYS A 714 -39.41 19.29 18.53
N ALA A 715 -38.87 20.42 18.93
CA ALA A 715 -38.54 21.51 18.03
C ALA A 715 -37.27 21.18 17.23
N LYS A 716 -37.31 21.33 15.90
CA LYS A 716 -36.16 21.16 15.01
C LYS A 716 -35.82 22.48 14.34
N SER A 717 -34.65 23.02 14.68
CA SER A 717 -34.02 24.09 13.91
C SER A 717 -33.43 23.52 12.61
N LEU A 718 -33.64 24.20 11.49
CA LEU A 718 -33.12 23.82 10.17
C LEU A 718 -33.06 25.03 9.22
N THR A 719 -32.13 25.00 8.27
CA THR A 719 -31.98 26.03 7.24
C THR A 719 -32.67 25.58 5.95
N VAL A 720 -33.43 26.48 5.32
CA VAL A 720 -34.03 26.29 3.99
C VAL A 720 -33.43 27.35 3.05
N ASN A 721 -32.83 26.91 1.95
CA ASN A 721 -32.25 27.78 0.95
C ASN A 721 -33.14 27.89 -0.30
N GLU A 722 -33.78 26.79 -0.68
CA GLU A 722 -34.74 26.70 -1.79
C GLU A 722 -35.90 25.77 -1.43
N ARG A 723 -35.63 24.54 -0.96
CA ARG A 723 -36.64 23.56 -0.58
C ARG A 723 -36.10 22.48 0.37
N ARG A 724 -36.77 22.20 1.49
CA ARG A 724 -36.53 21.00 2.32
C ARG A 724 -37.76 20.09 2.36
N TYR A 725 -37.50 18.79 2.37
CA TYR A 725 -38.49 17.75 2.63
C TYR A 725 -38.35 17.25 4.08
N ILE A 726 -39.47 17.15 4.80
CA ILE A 726 -39.53 16.74 6.21
C ILE A 726 -40.64 15.72 6.40
N GLY A 727 -40.39 14.65 7.17
CA GLY A 727 -41.38 13.63 7.50
C GLY A 727 -41.69 13.58 9.00
N LEU A 728 -42.97 13.41 9.34
CA LEU A 728 -43.43 13.13 10.71
C LEU A 728 -44.16 11.79 10.70
N HIS A 729 -43.72 10.82 11.50
CA HIS A 729 -44.45 9.57 11.67
C HIS A 729 -45.60 9.76 12.67
N VAL A 730 -46.82 9.45 12.24
CA VAL A 730 -48.06 9.55 13.03
C VAL A 730 -48.49 8.14 13.46
N GLU A 731 -48.32 7.86 14.75
CA GLU A 731 -48.47 6.52 15.36
C GLU A 731 -49.92 6.12 15.66
N GLN A 732 -50.87 7.06 15.60
CA GLN A 732 -52.31 6.80 15.72
C GLN A 732 -53.13 7.91 15.06
N PRO A 733 -54.36 7.63 14.58
CA PRO A 733 -55.25 8.66 14.04
C PRO A 733 -55.51 9.78 15.06
N GLY A 734 -55.34 11.04 14.65
CA GLY A 734 -55.31 12.18 15.56
C GLY A 734 -55.20 13.53 14.85
N THR A 735 -55.08 14.60 15.65
CA THR A 735 -55.03 15.98 15.15
C THR A 735 -53.60 16.52 15.24
N VAL A 736 -52.91 16.53 14.11
CA VAL A 736 -51.55 17.07 13.97
C VAL A 736 -51.61 18.59 13.99
N ARG A 737 -50.75 19.21 14.80
CA ARG A 737 -50.53 20.65 14.90
C ARG A 737 -49.08 20.96 14.58
N VAL A 738 -48.84 21.96 13.74
CA VAL A 738 -47.51 22.31 13.24
C VAL A 738 -47.30 23.82 13.26
N TRP A 739 -46.16 24.24 13.80
CA TRP A 739 -45.75 25.64 13.88
C TRP A 739 -44.43 25.83 13.12
N LEU A 740 -44.38 26.85 12.26
CA LEU A 740 -43.17 27.32 11.60
C LEU A 740 -42.80 28.69 12.16
N THR A 741 -41.58 28.86 12.65
CA THR A 741 -41.10 30.12 13.26
C THR A 741 -39.72 30.49 12.71
N PRO A 742 -39.48 31.74 12.24
CA PRO A 742 -38.16 32.17 11.81
C PRO A 742 -37.22 32.34 13.01
N LYS A 743 -35.96 31.92 12.87
CA LYS A 743 -34.91 32.17 13.87
C LYS A 743 -34.32 33.58 13.75
N GLN A 744 -34.40 34.20 12.57
CA GLN A 744 -33.86 35.53 12.31
C GLN A 744 -34.95 36.56 11.96
N GLN A 745 -34.91 37.76 12.56
CA GLN A 745 -35.92 38.80 12.30
C GLN A 745 -35.95 39.28 10.84
N ALA A 746 -34.77 39.38 10.21
CA ALA A 746 -34.59 39.91 8.85
C ALA A 746 -34.80 38.88 7.72
N GLN A 747 -35.26 37.66 8.06
CA GLN A 747 -35.38 36.54 7.13
C GLN A 747 -36.48 36.71 6.08
N GLY A 748 -36.38 35.97 4.97
CA GLY A 748 -37.48 35.78 4.02
C GLY A 748 -38.63 34.94 4.59
N GLU A 749 -39.69 34.80 3.80
CA GLU A 749 -40.78 33.86 4.08
C GLU A 749 -40.43 32.46 3.58
N VAL A 750 -40.98 31.45 4.26
CA VAL A 750 -40.82 30.03 3.95
C VAL A 750 -42.22 29.43 3.92
N ASP A 751 -42.71 29.03 2.75
CA ASP A 751 -44.02 28.38 2.63
C ASP A 751 -43.92 26.90 3.02
N MET A 752 -44.94 26.39 3.70
CA MET A 752 -45.09 24.97 4.02
C MET A 752 -46.27 24.39 3.23
N TYR A 753 -46.05 23.24 2.61
CA TYR A 753 -47.05 22.44 1.91
C TYR A 753 -47.07 21.04 2.54
N VAL A 754 -48.26 20.52 2.83
CA VAL A 754 -48.47 19.26 3.56
C VAL A 754 -49.19 18.25 2.67
N GLY A 755 -48.72 17.00 2.67
CA GLY A 755 -49.36 15.87 2.00
C GLY A 755 -49.49 14.67 2.93
N LEU A 756 -50.70 14.11 3.00
CA LEU A 756 -51.04 13.00 3.90
C LEU A 756 -50.63 11.63 3.35
N GLU A 757 -50.68 11.45 2.03
CA GLU A 757 -50.35 10.16 1.38
C GLU A 757 -49.11 10.23 0.47
N ALA A 758 -48.58 11.43 0.17
CA ALA A 758 -47.37 11.62 -0.65
C ALA A 758 -46.71 13.00 -0.41
N TRP A 759 -45.51 13.23 -0.95
CA TRP A 759 -44.82 14.52 -0.93
C TRP A 759 -45.62 15.62 -1.63
N ALA A 760 -45.94 16.69 -0.89
CA ALA A 760 -46.64 17.85 -1.41
C ALA A 760 -45.75 18.76 -2.27
N SER A 761 -46.39 19.56 -3.11
CA SER A 761 -45.77 20.60 -3.93
C SER A 761 -46.68 21.82 -4.03
N GLU A 762 -46.15 22.93 -4.54
CA GLU A 762 -46.86 24.20 -4.75
C GLU A 762 -48.17 24.07 -5.55
N ASN A 763 -48.27 23.03 -6.40
CA ASN A 763 -49.43 22.75 -7.26
C ASN A 763 -50.31 21.59 -6.78
N GLN A 764 -49.89 20.85 -5.73
CA GLN A 764 -50.58 19.66 -5.23
C GLN A 764 -50.24 19.44 -3.74
N TYR A 765 -51.18 19.75 -2.86
CA TYR A 765 -51.06 19.65 -1.40
C TYR A 765 -52.45 19.45 -0.78
N ASP A 766 -52.49 18.89 0.43
CA ASP A 766 -53.72 18.78 1.23
C ASP A 766 -53.91 20.03 2.12
N PHE A 767 -52.82 20.55 2.69
CA PHE A 767 -52.81 21.78 3.50
C PHE A 767 -51.60 22.65 3.17
N SER A 768 -51.70 23.97 3.38
CA SER A 768 -50.57 24.89 3.18
C SER A 768 -50.67 26.15 4.04
N THR A 769 -49.52 26.74 4.38
CA THR A 769 -49.37 28.01 5.12
C THR A 769 -49.20 29.24 4.24
N VAL A 770 -49.26 29.10 2.90
CA VAL A 770 -49.11 30.23 1.95
C VAL A 770 -49.96 31.43 2.38
N SER A 771 -49.34 32.62 2.38
CA SER A 771 -49.93 33.90 2.83
C SER A 771 -50.19 34.05 4.35
N GLN A 772 -49.77 33.11 5.21
CA GLN A 772 -49.79 33.33 6.68
C GLN A 772 -48.67 34.26 7.19
N GLY A 773 -47.68 34.60 6.35
CA GLY A 773 -46.52 35.39 6.73
C GLY A 773 -45.41 34.54 7.37
N LYS A 774 -44.52 35.15 8.17
CA LYS A 774 -43.34 34.45 8.72
C LYS A 774 -43.63 33.43 9.84
N HIS A 775 -44.54 33.74 10.76
CA HIS A 775 -44.94 32.83 11.83
C HIS A 775 -46.22 32.11 11.42
N GLN A 776 -46.16 30.79 11.27
CA GLN A 776 -47.21 30.03 10.60
C GLN A 776 -47.72 28.89 11.48
N TYR A 777 -48.97 28.50 11.26
CA TYR A 777 -49.65 27.44 11.99
C TYR A 777 -50.58 26.63 11.07
N LEU A 778 -50.55 25.31 11.24
CA LEU A 778 -51.56 24.40 10.69
C LEU A 778 -52.06 23.45 11.78
N GLU A 779 -53.35 23.15 11.71
CA GLU A 779 -54.02 22.07 12.43
C GLU A 779 -54.83 21.24 11.43
N PHE A 780 -54.62 19.92 11.42
CA PHE A 780 -55.33 19.01 10.52
C PHE A 780 -55.44 17.60 11.13
N ASN A 781 -56.45 16.85 10.69
CA ASN A 781 -56.67 15.47 11.14
C ASN A 781 -55.98 14.47 10.20
N VAL A 782 -55.47 13.40 10.78
CA VAL A 782 -54.88 12.25 10.09
C VAL A 782 -55.67 11.00 10.48
N GLU A 783 -56.25 10.31 9.49
CA GLU A 783 -57.20 9.20 9.73
C GLU A 783 -56.54 7.81 9.80
N LYS A 784 -55.26 7.70 9.44
CA LYS A 784 -54.50 6.44 9.33
C LYS A 784 -53.11 6.61 9.94
N THR A 785 -52.51 5.52 10.42
CA THR A 785 -51.08 5.49 10.74
C THR A 785 -50.22 5.64 9.50
N GLY A 786 -49.12 6.39 9.59
CA GLY A 786 -48.21 6.62 8.46
C GLY A 786 -47.37 7.89 8.59
N TYR A 787 -46.69 8.28 7.50
CA TYR A 787 -45.92 9.51 7.44
C TYR A 787 -46.76 10.67 6.89
N VAL A 788 -46.73 11.81 7.58
CA VAL A 788 -47.14 13.11 7.02
C VAL A 788 -45.91 13.77 6.39
N HIS A 789 -46.08 14.28 5.17
CA HIS A 789 -45.01 14.79 4.32
C HIS A 789 -45.08 16.31 4.22
N PHE A 790 -44.03 17.00 4.65
CA PHE A 790 -43.92 18.46 4.61
C PHE A 790 -42.87 18.88 3.57
N THR A 791 -43.29 19.70 2.63
CA THR A 791 -42.38 20.40 1.71
C THR A 791 -42.30 21.86 2.14
N LEU A 792 -41.17 22.26 2.71
CA LEU A 792 -40.83 23.65 2.97
C LEU A 792 -40.19 24.24 1.71
N LYS A 793 -40.58 25.44 1.30
CA LYS A 793 -39.96 26.19 0.20
C LYS A 793 -39.60 27.60 0.67
N SER A 794 -38.40 28.08 0.34
CA SER A 794 -38.07 29.50 0.50
C SER A 794 -37.78 30.19 -0.83
N SER A 795 -38.12 31.48 -0.90
CA SER A 795 -37.65 32.40 -1.93
C SER A 795 -36.30 33.06 -1.56
N HIS A 796 -35.80 32.83 -0.34
CA HIS A 796 -34.59 33.46 0.21
C HIS A 796 -33.61 32.44 0.78
N LEU A 797 -32.34 32.58 0.41
CA LEU A 797 -31.24 31.71 0.82
C LEU A 797 -30.93 31.86 2.31
N GLY A 798 -30.49 30.78 2.96
CA GLY A 798 -30.12 30.80 4.38
C GLY A 798 -31.29 31.01 5.35
N SER A 799 -32.54 30.67 4.97
CA SER A 799 -33.71 30.89 5.83
C SER A 799 -33.78 29.87 6.98
N GLU A 800 -33.25 30.25 8.14
CA GLU A 800 -33.28 29.45 9.37
C GLU A 800 -34.67 29.46 10.03
N ILE A 801 -35.32 28.30 10.08
CA ILE A 801 -36.61 28.15 10.76
C ILE A 801 -36.50 27.15 11.91
N GLU A 802 -37.44 27.27 12.84
CA GLU A 802 -37.80 26.22 13.78
C GLU A 802 -39.14 25.64 13.36
N LEU A 803 -39.15 24.34 13.12
CA LEU A 803 -40.36 23.55 12.92
C LEU A 803 -40.64 22.79 14.22
N PHE A 804 -41.85 22.95 14.76
CA PHE A 804 -42.34 22.17 15.88
C PHE A 804 -43.66 21.51 15.48
N ALA A 805 -43.79 20.20 15.72
CA ALA A 805 -45.01 19.46 15.47
C ALA A 805 -45.44 18.67 16.71
N SER A 806 -46.74 18.65 16.98
CA SER A 806 -47.37 17.86 18.04
C SER A 806 -48.62 17.16 17.49
N TYR A 807 -48.78 15.87 17.77
CA TYR A 807 -50.02 15.12 17.55
C TYR A 807 -50.32 14.17 18.72
#